data_AF-A0A9Q4CBE5-F1
#
_entry.id   AF-A0A9Q4CBE5-F1
#
_cell.length_a   1.000
_cell.length_b   1.000
_cell.length_c   1.000
_cell.angle_alpha   90.00
_cell.angle_beta   90.00
_cell.angle_gamma   90.00
#
_symmetry.space_group_name_H-M   'P 1'
#
loop_
_entity.id
_entity.type
_entity.pdbx_description
1 polymer ?
#
loop_
_entity_poly.entity_id
_entity_poly.type
_entity_poly.pdbx_seq_one_letter_code
_entity_poly.pdbx_strand_id
1 'polypeptide(L)'
;MFRSPLRRRTTALLVAAATILGAGPAAADETTVPQYGFKNQYIPMGTPAEATTPPDGFEQVYTMVLGRHGSRGASSSSRFKNTMKYLRKAQDQPGALTPLGEQVLAEIDQILQMTRNLPANDHLTPPEEGGYGTLTTLGAREWQAIGQRNYERNRNFYTRIAAAGENDRLRYHSSPRGRSQFSGVNFAIGLHDSDAALDPLMGYDASAPVPIDTGVFGPDGEQTPQSKLMIEYKNKESLDYPAYKASQDLPDEKQAGEASHNDPAVISAAREILGHLYSPEYLATLDDEDAISQAHQFYSVNGYARLLTEEAGAPAEGWATEKYMTQRTAREMRYLYEVHDFYTFGPGREGSSDSYRIYDPLIRLMLKDVDDRANGASEVAGNFYFTHGETLGPVESYLQIPQANHPTPPGSFFDKDNAWNSSVTVPMAANIQWDAFRNKAGITLVRMLFNEKETPFGPKCQSIADGSPFYTLNELNACVPLDSVSDHSEARPAAIWAPGLSTKPVSVCEGEPLDPKAGITGLSDDATVEVVTPADTSTAGEKEQQVNVTVPGAETGKLTVPVSVVKCSTETSTTTVTSTSIVTEIADPVTVTETPEPVTSVTTEVPDPVTGTVTTTPSPVTTTVTTTREPVTVTVQPSPTTVTETQTLTPPTVTGTPATVPTTVTETTTVLTTTTVRPEPTTVTATPASATGTVTVTETVAPGTTTVTAEPTATATTTESPRPTDSVPAVTGIVAILRSILAVLTNLNLPTTLGGLSSGNNTGHLFLPKFNGGALEALLAAIRSWRNL
;
A
#
# COMPACT_ATOMS: atom_id res chain seq x y z
N MET A 1 67.53 -39.53 21.74
CA MET A 1 68.58 -38.66 22.33
C MET A 1 68.74 -37.48 21.38
N PHE A 2 68.77 -36.20 21.76
CA PHE A 2 68.64 -35.55 23.09
C PHE A 2 67.45 -34.55 23.10
N ARG A 3 67.16 -33.92 24.25
CA ARG A 3 66.12 -32.88 24.42
C ARG A 3 66.75 -31.51 24.75
N SER A 4 65.91 -30.47 24.65
CA SER A 4 65.98 -29.16 25.36
C SER A 4 66.69 -28.00 24.62
N PRO A 5 66.38 -26.71 24.92
CA PRO A 5 65.54 -26.22 26.03
C PRO A 5 64.39 -25.23 25.71
N LEU A 6 63.40 -25.24 26.61
CA LEU A 6 62.48 -24.18 27.09
C LEU A 6 62.04 -23.01 26.16
N ARG A 7 60.72 -22.91 25.97
CA ARG A 7 60.03 -21.62 25.76
C ARG A 7 60.12 -20.74 27.02
N ARG A 8 60.29 -19.42 26.86
CA ARG A 8 59.82 -18.39 27.82
C ARG A 8 58.78 -17.50 27.13
N ARG A 9 57.95 -16.83 27.92
CA ARG A 9 56.81 -16.01 27.46
C ARG A 9 57.26 -14.58 27.13
N THR A 10 56.74 -14.03 26.04
CA THR A 10 56.57 -12.59 25.82
C THR A 10 55.10 -12.34 25.54
N THR A 11 54.51 -11.38 26.23
CA THR A 11 53.08 -11.03 26.10
C THR A 11 52.93 -10.00 24.99
N ALA A 12 52.18 -10.33 23.93
CA ALA A 12 51.69 -9.36 22.97
C ALA A 12 50.26 -8.98 23.35
N LEU A 13 49.97 -7.67 23.42
CA LEU A 13 48.63 -7.16 23.68
C LEU A 13 47.82 -7.22 22.38
N LEU A 14 46.79 -8.07 22.34
CA LEU A 14 45.82 -8.10 21.25
C LEU A 14 44.69 -7.12 21.58
N VAL A 15 44.70 -5.95 20.93
CA VAL A 15 43.55 -5.04 20.93
C VAL A 15 42.48 -5.65 20.04
N ALA A 16 41.39 -6.11 20.64
CA ALA A 16 40.24 -6.61 19.91
C ALA A 16 39.46 -5.44 19.31
N ALA A 17 39.68 -5.16 18.03
CA ALA A 17 38.80 -4.29 17.26
C ALA A 17 37.46 -5.01 17.08
N ALA A 18 36.45 -4.62 17.86
CA ALA A 18 35.10 -5.14 17.73
C ALA A 18 34.45 -4.56 16.48
N THR A 19 34.55 -5.27 15.35
CA THR A 19 33.70 -5.02 14.19
C THR A 19 32.26 -5.33 14.57
N ILE A 20 31.49 -4.30 14.89
CA ILE A 20 30.04 -4.39 15.02
C ILE A 20 29.51 -4.70 13.62
N LEU A 21 29.24 -5.98 13.33
CA LEU A 21 28.33 -6.33 12.24
C LEU A 21 26.97 -5.77 12.65
N GLY A 22 26.50 -4.74 11.95
CA GLY A 22 25.11 -4.32 12.05
C GLY A 22 24.24 -5.51 11.67
N ALA A 23 23.40 -5.96 12.58
CA ALA A 23 22.33 -6.89 12.23
C ALA A 23 21.37 -6.13 11.30
N GLY A 24 21.39 -6.48 10.02
CA GLY A 24 20.37 -5.99 9.09
C GLY A 24 18.97 -6.37 9.57
N PRO A 25 17.92 -5.64 9.16
CA PRO A 25 16.56 -6.00 9.50
C PRO A 25 16.31 -7.45 9.07
N ALA A 26 15.76 -8.25 9.99
CA ALA A 26 15.50 -9.66 9.70
C ALA A 26 14.47 -9.75 8.57
N ALA A 27 14.91 -10.18 7.38
CA ALA A 27 14.01 -10.64 6.35
C ALA A 27 13.10 -11.74 6.95
N ALA A 28 11.82 -11.71 6.60
CA ALA A 28 10.90 -12.79 7.00
C ALA A 28 11.47 -14.12 6.48
N ASP A 29 11.55 -15.12 7.35
CA ASP A 29 12.19 -16.40 7.03
C ASP A 29 11.48 -17.04 5.81
N GLU A 30 12.19 -17.09 4.68
CA GLU A 30 11.64 -17.46 3.38
C GLU A 30 11.07 -18.89 3.38
N THR A 31 11.47 -19.73 4.34
CA THR A 31 10.92 -21.07 4.56
C THR A 31 9.44 -21.08 5.01
N THR A 32 8.90 -19.93 5.43
CA THR A 32 7.51 -19.81 5.93
C THR A 32 6.50 -19.34 4.87
N VAL A 33 6.94 -18.67 3.81
CA VAL A 33 6.04 -18.11 2.78
C VAL A 33 5.56 -19.22 1.83
N PRO A 34 4.25 -19.35 1.53
CA PRO A 34 3.76 -20.37 0.61
C PRO A 34 4.22 -20.13 -0.83
N GLN A 35 4.85 -21.14 -1.42
CA GLN A 35 5.67 -21.03 -2.63
C GLN A 35 4.84 -21.08 -3.93
N TYR A 36 3.76 -20.30 -4.00
CA TYR A 36 2.78 -20.31 -5.11
C TYR A 36 2.88 -19.10 -6.06
N GLY A 37 3.88 -18.24 -5.89
CA GLY A 37 4.13 -17.06 -6.73
C GLY A 37 2.93 -16.11 -6.77
N PHE A 38 2.61 -15.60 -7.97
CA PHE A 38 1.39 -14.82 -8.24
C PHE A 38 0.06 -15.47 -7.81
N LYS A 39 0.05 -16.74 -7.35
CA LYS A 39 -1.12 -17.49 -6.88
C LYS A 39 -1.05 -17.78 -5.37
N ASN A 40 -0.08 -17.20 -4.66
CA ASN A 40 -0.06 -17.15 -3.20
C ASN A 40 -1.23 -16.27 -2.69
N GLN A 41 -1.81 -16.64 -1.54
CA GLN A 41 -2.85 -15.87 -0.85
C GLN A 41 -2.24 -14.60 -0.25
N TYR A 42 -3.06 -13.59 0.06
CA TYR A 42 -2.54 -12.41 0.77
C TYR A 42 -2.19 -12.73 2.22
N ILE A 43 -0.99 -12.31 2.64
CA ILE A 43 -0.56 -12.28 4.04
C ILE A 43 0.07 -10.90 4.27
N PRO A 44 -0.43 -10.08 5.22
CA PRO A 44 0.19 -8.80 5.53
C PRO A 44 1.57 -9.02 6.16
N MET A 45 2.58 -8.28 5.70
CA MET A 45 3.96 -8.39 6.19
C MET A 45 4.22 -7.54 7.45
N GLY A 46 3.33 -6.59 7.73
CA GLY A 46 3.33 -5.77 8.94
C GLY A 46 1.91 -5.52 9.45
N THR A 47 1.81 -4.88 10.61
CA THR A 47 0.56 -4.59 11.31
C THR A 47 0.40 -3.08 11.55
N PRO A 48 -0.82 -2.55 11.73
CA PRO A 48 -1.05 -1.14 12.05
C PRO A 48 -0.29 -0.65 13.30
N ALA A 49 0.01 -1.54 14.25
CA ALA A 49 0.75 -1.23 15.47
C ALA A 49 2.29 -1.14 15.28
N GLU A 50 2.83 -1.61 14.16
CA GLU A 50 4.25 -1.44 13.78
C GLU A 50 4.49 -0.11 13.02
N ALA A 51 3.45 0.65 12.71
CA ALA A 51 3.57 1.89 11.96
C ALA A 51 4.23 3.00 12.80
N THR A 52 5.38 3.51 12.33
CA THR A 52 6.13 4.59 12.95
C THR A 52 5.28 5.87 13.04
N THR A 53 5.36 6.58 14.16
CA THR A 53 4.69 7.88 14.33
C THR A 53 5.45 8.97 13.54
N PRO A 54 4.78 9.88 12.81
CA PRO A 54 5.45 10.99 12.15
C PRO A 54 6.15 11.92 13.18
N PRO A 55 7.17 12.69 12.78
CA PRO A 55 7.83 13.65 13.67
C PRO A 55 6.87 14.68 14.26
N ASP A 56 7.22 15.24 15.42
CA ASP A 56 6.39 16.23 16.12
C ASP A 56 6.01 17.42 15.23
N GLY A 57 4.74 17.83 15.30
CA GLY A 57 4.21 18.94 14.51
C GLY A 57 3.82 18.60 13.06
N PHE A 58 3.99 17.35 12.62
CA PHE A 58 3.41 16.85 11.37
C PHE A 58 2.04 16.20 11.60
N GLU A 59 1.06 16.60 10.79
CA GLU A 59 -0.32 16.11 10.83
C GLU A 59 -0.64 15.40 9.51
N GLN A 60 -1.27 14.23 9.55
CA GLN A 60 -1.59 13.49 8.31
C GLN A 60 -2.56 14.27 7.43
N VAL A 61 -2.29 14.39 6.13
CA VAL A 61 -3.14 15.11 5.17
C VAL A 61 -3.67 14.22 4.05
N TYR A 62 -3.10 13.03 3.87
CA TYR A 62 -3.41 12.12 2.76
C TYR A 62 -3.11 10.66 3.10
N THR A 63 -3.80 9.73 2.43
CA THR A 63 -3.39 8.33 2.29
C THR A 63 -3.81 7.78 0.92
N MET A 64 -3.02 6.88 0.34
CA MET A 64 -3.35 6.19 -0.90
C MET A 64 -3.01 4.70 -0.86
N VAL A 65 -3.63 3.95 -1.76
CA VAL A 65 -3.34 2.53 -2.01
C VAL A 65 -3.22 2.29 -3.51
N LEU A 66 -2.21 1.53 -3.93
CA LEU A 66 -2.15 0.87 -5.24
C LEU A 66 -2.16 -0.63 -5.00
N GLY A 67 -3.26 -1.28 -5.36
CA GLY A 67 -3.54 -2.69 -5.03
C GLY A 67 -3.76 -3.56 -6.26
N ARG A 68 -3.08 -4.71 -6.31
CA ARG A 68 -3.47 -5.82 -7.17
C ARG A 68 -4.82 -6.37 -6.72
N HIS A 69 -5.67 -6.82 -7.64
CA HIS A 69 -6.90 -7.53 -7.29
C HIS A 69 -6.67 -8.70 -6.30
N GLY A 70 -7.66 -8.97 -5.45
CA GLY A 70 -7.62 -10.10 -4.52
C GLY A 70 -7.67 -11.48 -5.20
N SER A 71 -7.69 -12.52 -4.38
CA SER A 71 -7.81 -13.93 -4.76
C SER A 71 -8.99 -14.17 -5.71
N ARG A 72 -8.77 -15.02 -6.72
CA ARG A 72 -9.69 -15.18 -7.85
C ARG A 72 -9.72 -16.58 -8.42
N GLY A 73 -10.84 -16.90 -9.05
CA GLY A 73 -10.98 -18.07 -9.92
C GLY A 73 -10.00 -18.03 -11.09
N ALA A 74 -9.82 -19.19 -11.73
CA ALA A 74 -8.91 -19.31 -12.87
C ALA A 74 -9.38 -18.49 -14.07
N SER A 75 -8.44 -17.89 -14.81
CA SER A 75 -8.76 -17.05 -15.98
C SER A 75 -9.17 -17.83 -17.23
N SER A 76 -9.02 -19.15 -17.24
CA SER A 76 -9.59 -20.03 -18.27
C SER A 76 -9.62 -21.50 -17.85
N SER A 77 -10.45 -22.30 -18.51
CA SER A 77 -10.52 -23.75 -18.33
C SER A 77 -9.29 -24.55 -18.81
N SER A 78 -8.32 -23.92 -19.46
CA SER A 78 -7.28 -24.63 -20.24
C SER A 78 -6.40 -25.56 -19.38
N ARG A 79 -5.82 -25.04 -18.29
CA ARG A 79 -4.91 -25.82 -17.42
C ARG A 79 -5.61 -27.01 -16.76
N PHE A 80 -6.87 -26.84 -16.32
CA PHE A 80 -7.69 -27.89 -15.73
C PHE A 80 -8.02 -28.99 -16.75
N LYS A 81 -8.42 -28.61 -17.97
CA LYS A 81 -8.66 -29.57 -19.07
C LYS A 81 -7.40 -30.34 -19.47
N ASN A 82 -6.24 -29.68 -19.50
CA ASN A 82 -4.97 -30.34 -19.76
C ASN A 82 -4.62 -31.31 -18.62
N THR A 83 -4.74 -30.89 -17.36
CA THR A 83 -4.48 -31.75 -16.18
C THR A 83 -5.39 -32.99 -16.17
N MET A 84 -6.69 -32.82 -16.42
CA MET A 84 -7.62 -33.94 -16.59
C MET A 84 -7.25 -34.85 -17.77
N LYS A 85 -6.76 -34.31 -18.88
CA LYS A 85 -6.32 -35.11 -20.04
C LYS A 85 -5.15 -36.03 -19.67
N TYR A 86 -4.19 -35.56 -18.87
CA TYR A 86 -3.08 -36.39 -18.40
C TYR A 86 -3.55 -37.49 -17.44
N LEU A 87 -4.36 -37.15 -16.43
CA LEU A 87 -4.95 -38.13 -15.51
C LEU A 87 -5.79 -39.19 -16.24
N ARG A 88 -6.56 -38.81 -17.27
CA ARG A 88 -7.35 -39.75 -18.08
C ARG A 88 -6.46 -40.62 -18.99
N LYS A 89 -5.40 -40.08 -19.60
CA LYS A 89 -4.36 -40.83 -20.33
C LYS A 89 -3.65 -41.85 -19.42
N ALA A 90 -3.58 -41.61 -18.11
CA ALA A 90 -3.15 -42.60 -17.14
C ALA A 90 -4.25 -43.63 -16.82
N GLN A 91 -5.49 -43.17 -16.58
CA GLN A 91 -6.64 -44.03 -16.28
C GLN A 91 -6.95 -45.09 -17.36
N ASP A 92 -6.59 -44.82 -18.63
CA ASP A 92 -6.67 -45.79 -19.74
C ASP A 92 -5.80 -47.06 -19.50
N GLN A 93 -4.83 -47.01 -18.57
CA GLN A 93 -3.99 -48.15 -18.18
C GLN A 93 -4.39 -48.67 -16.78
N PRO A 94 -4.83 -49.94 -16.64
CA PRO A 94 -5.28 -50.48 -15.36
C PRO A 94 -4.22 -50.39 -14.24
N GLY A 95 -4.54 -49.66 -13.17
CA GLY A 95 -3.65 -49.47 -12.01
C GLY A 95 -2.62 -48.34 -12.14
N ALA A 96 -2.62 -47.58 -13.24
CA ALA A 96 -1.65 -46.50 -13.46
C ALA A 96 -1.94 -45.20 -12.68
N LEU A 97 -3.16 -44.99 -12.20
CA LEU A 97 -3.47 -43.95 -11.21
C LEU A 97 -3.33 -44.51 -9.78
N THR A 98 -2.81 -43.69 -8.86
CA THR A 98 -2.96 -43.95 -7.41
C THR A 98 -4.38 -43.58 -6.96
N PRO A 99 -4.85 -44.02 -5.78
CA PRO A 99 -6.10 -43.55 -5.20
C PRO A 99 -6.17 -42.02 -5.01
N LEU A 100 -5.00 -41.36 -4.84
CA LEU A 100 -4.92 -39.90 -4.82
C LEU A 100 -5.03 -39.30 -6.22
N GLY A 101 -4.46 -39.93 -7.24
CA GLY A 101 -4.67 -39.56 -8.65
C GLY A 101 -6.14 -39.67 -9.08
N GLU A 102 -6.85 -40.69 -8.61
CA GLU A 102 -8.30 -40.84 -8.81
C GLU A 102 -9.11 -39.75 -8.07
N GLN A 103 -8.79 -39.46 -6.81
CA GLN A 103 -9.43 -38.37 -6.05
C GLN A 103 -9.19 -37.01 -6.73
N VAL A 104 -7.95 -36.71 -7.13
CA VAL A 104 -7.58 -35.46 -7.80
C VAL A 104 -8.27 -35.33 -9.17
N LEU A 105 -8.49 -36.42 -9.92
CA LEU A 105 -9.25 -36.37 -11.17
C LEU A 105 -10.71 -35.94 -10.95
N ALA A 106 -11.34 -36.35 -9.85
CA ALA A 106 -12.69 -35.91 -9.49
C ALA A 106 -12.71 -34.45 -9.02
N GLU A 107 -11.81 -34.08 -8.10
CA GLU A 107 -11.74 -32.72 -7.56
C GLU A 107 -11.44 -31.66 -8.61
N ILE A 108 -10.64 -31.97 -9.64
CA ILE A 108 -10.34 -31.00 -10.71
C ILE A 108 -11.59 -30.59 -11.50
N ASP A 109 -12.58 -31.48 -11.66
CA ASP A 109 -13.86 -31.10 -12.29
C ASP A 109 -14.74 -30.29 -11.32
N GLN A 110 -14.74 -30.61 -10.02
CA GLN A 110 -15.40 -29.82 -8.97
C GLN A 110 -14.84 -28.38 -8.90
N ILE A 111 -13.51 -28.22 -8.85
CA ILE A 111 -12.84 -26.90 -8.89
C ILE A 111 -13.20 -26.15 -10.18
N LEU A 112 -13.24 -26.85 -11.32
CA LEU A 112 -13.57 -26.27 -12.62
C LEU A 112 -15.07 -25.97 -12.80
N GLN A 113 -15.95 -26.61 -12.03
CA GLN A 113 -17.39 -26.33 -11.99
C GLN A 113 -17.65 -25.13 -11.08
N MET A 114 -17.09 -25.14 -9.87
CA MET A 114 -17.06 -24.00 -8.94
C MET A 114 -16.51 -22.73 -9.60
N THR A 115 -15.39 -22.81 -10.32
CA THR A 115 -14.81 -21.67 -11.08
C THR A 115 -15.76 -21.10 -12.14
N ARG A 116 -16.77 -21.85 -12.62
CA ARG A 116 -17.80 -21.33 -13.55
C ARG A 116 -19.00 -20.73 -12.83
N ASN A 117 -19.24 -21.16 -11.59
CA ASN A 117 -20.38 -20.76 -10.79
C ASN A 117 -20.09 -19.54 -9.90
N LEU A 118 -18.84 -19.03 -9.91
CA LEU A 118 -18.49 -17.76 -9.25
C LEU A 118 -19.35 -16.63 -9.85
N PRO A 119 -20.15 -15.91 -9.03
CA PRO A 119 -21.06 -14.88 -9.55
C PRO A 119 -20.28 -13.75 -10.20
N ALA A 120 -20.81 -13.14 -11.27
CA ALA A 120 -20.16 -12.01 -11.91
C ALA A 120 -19.90 -10.85 -10.92
N ASN A 121 -18.77 -10.16 -11.13
CA ASN A 121 -18.26 -9.16 -10.20
C ASN A 121 -17.83 -7.86 -10.91
N ASP A 122 -18.64 -7.41 -11.87
CA ASP A 122 -18.69 -6.03 -12.35
C ASP A 122 -20.15 -5.60 -12.56
N HIS A 123 -20.34 -4.30 -12.74
CA HIS A 123 -21.66 -3.68 -12.95
C HIS A 123 -22.24 -3.89 -14.37
N LEU A 124 -21.55 -4.65 -15.24
CA LEU A 124 -21.91 -4.84 -16.65
C LEU A 124 -22.36 -6.26 -16.98
N THR A 125 -21.98 -7.23 -16.15
CA THR A 125 -22.18 -8.66 -16.38
C THR A 125 -23.22 -9.21 -15.38
N PRO A 126 -24.31 -9.87 -15.83
CA PRO A 126 -25.26 -10.53 -14.92
C PRO A 126 -24.55 -11.56 -14.03
N PRO A 127 -24.93 -11.75 -12.75
CA PRO A 127 -24.28 -12.69 -11.84
C PRO A 127 -24.13 -14.11 -12.41
N GLU A 128 -25.12 -14.58 -13.17
CA GLU A 128 -25.15 -15.87 -13.87
C GLU A 128 -24.23 -16.00 -15.09
N GLU A 129 -23.69 -14.88 -15.61
CA GLU A 129 -22.68 -14.84 -16.67
C GLU A 129 -21.23 -14.76 -16.13
N GLY A 130 -21.05 -14.98 -14.82
CA GLY A 130 -19.76 -14.98 -14.14
C GLY A 130 -18.82 -16.15 -14.46
N GLY A 131 -17.83 -16.35 -13.58
CA GLY A 131 -16.94 -17.51 -13.59
C GLY A 131 -15.45 -17.18 -13.77
N TYR A 132 -14.93 -17.38 -14.99
CA TYR A 132 -13.48 -17.42 -15.23
C TYR A 132 -12.79 -16.06 -15.03
N GLY A 133 -12.06 -15.93 -13.92
CA GLY A 133 -11.29 -14.75 -13.55
C GLY A 133 -12.01 -13.79 -12.60
N THR A 134 -13.22 -14.13 -12.14
CA THR A 134 -13.95 -13.48 -11.05
C THR A 134 -13.16 -13.56 -9.73
N LEU A 135 -13.23 -12.52 -8.91
CA LEU A 135 -12.77 -12.49 -7.52
C LEU A 135 -13.51 -13.57 -6.69
N THR A 136 -12.86 -14.15 -5.70
CA THR A 136 -13.47 -15.14 -4.77
C THR A 136 -13.98 -14.48 -3.50
N THR A 137 -14.76 -15.21 -2.69
CA THR A 137 -15.11 -14.82 -1.31
C THR A 137 -13.85 -14.49 -0.50
N LEU A 138 -12.80 -15.30 -0.62
CA LEU A 138 -11.48 -15.03 -0.07
C LEU A 138 -10.92 -13.69 -0.60
N GLY A 139 -10.97 -13.45 -1.91
CA GLY A 139 -10.44 -12.20 -2.50
C GLY A 139 -11.22 -10.94 -2.16
N ALA A 140 -12.50 -11.06 -1.80
CA ALA A 140 -13.29 -10.00 -1.20
C ALA A 140 -12.85 -9.75 0.26
N ARG A 141 -12.74 -10.82 1.06
CA ARG A 141 -12.33 -10.78 2.47
C ARG A 141 -10.90 -10.24 2.66
N GLU A 142 -9.97 -10.58 1.75
CA GLU A 142 -8.62 -9.99 1.70
C GLU A 142 -8.70 -8.47 1.66
N TRP A 143 -9.49 -7.91 0.74
CA TRP A 143 -9.60 -6.46 0.54
C TRP A 143 -10.42 -5.73 1.62
N GLN A 144 -11.46 -6.35 2.17
CA GLN A 144 -12.15 -5.86 3.37
C GLN A 144 -11.17 -5.72 4.55
N ALA A 145 -10.34 -6.74 4.79
CA ALA A 145 -9.39 -6.74 5.89
C ALA A 145 -8.22 -5.75 5.67
N ILE A 146 -7.79 -5.51 4.42
CA ILE A 146 -6.83 -4.44 4.09
C ILE A 146 -7.45 -3.05 4.32
N GLY A 147 -8.74 -2.86 3.99
CA GLY A 147 -9.49 -1.64 4.30
C GLY A 147 -9.53 -1.36 5.80
N GLN A 148 -9.94 -2.35 6.59
CA GLN A 148 -9.99 -2.26 8.06
C GLN A 148 -8.62 -1.89 8.66
N ARG A 149 -7.53 -2.55 8.24
CA ARG A 149 -6.17 -2.23 8.73
C ARG A 149 -5.64 -0.88 8.26
N ASN A 150 -6.04 -0.40 7.07
CA ASN A 150 -5.74 0.98 6.66
C ASN A 150 -6.47 1.99 7.57
N TYR A 151 -7.76 1.77 7.87
CA TYR A 151 -8.47 2.59 8.86
C TYR A 151 -7.80 2.56 10.25
N GLU A 152 -7.41 1.38 10.74
CA GLU A 152 -6.72 1.26 12.04
C GLU A 152 -5.41 2.06 12.09
N ARG A 153 -4.60 1.99 11.03
CA ARG A 153 -3.34 2.76 10.91
C ARG A 153 -3.59 4.27 10.83
N ASN A 154 -4.63 4.67 10.10
CA ASN A 154 -4.94 6.06 9.76
C ASN A 154 -6.11 6.66 10.58
N ARG A 155 -6.47 6.07 11.72
CA ARG A 155 -7.72 6.39 12.45
C ARG A 155 -7.87 7.88 12.76
N ASN A 156 -6.84 8.50 13.32
CA ASN A 156 -6.84 9.93 13.70
C ASN A 156 -6.96 10.88 12.48
N PHE A 157 -6.61 10.40 11.28
CA PHE A 157 -6.83 11.11 10.03
C PHE A 157 -8.30 10.96 9.60
N TYR A 158 -8.78 9.73 9.48
CA TYR A 158 -10.14 9.41 9.05
C TYR A 158 -11.22 10.05 9.94
N THR A 159 -11.14 9.88 11.26
CA THR A 159 -12.11 10.48 12.21
C THR A 159 -12.15 12.01 12.10
N ARG A 160 -11.01 12.67 11.80
CA ARG A 160 -10.93 14.13 11.68
C ARG A 160 -11.51 14.64 10.37
N ILE A 161 -11.23 14.00 9.24
CA ILE A 161 -11.81 14.44 7.95
C ILE A 161 -13.33 14.18 7.93
N ALA A 162 -13.80 13.10 8.56
CA ALA A 162 -15.23 12.86 8.76
C ALA A 162 -15.89 13.90 9.68
N ALA A 163 -15.23 14.25 10.81
CA ALA A 163 -15.75 15.24 11.76
C ALA A 163 -15.70 16.69 11.26
N ALA A 164 -14.80 17.02 10.33
CA ALA A 164 -14.71 18.35 9.74
C ALA A 164 -15.93 18.69 8.87
N GLY A 165 -16.43 17.73 8.09
CA GLY A 165 -17.57 17.93 7.19
C GLY A 165 -17.31 18.91 6.02
N GLU A 166 -16.07 19.37 5.86
CA GLU A 166 -15.62 20.17 4.72
C GLU A 166 -15.41 19.27 3.49
N ASN A 167 -14.95 19.83 2.36
CA ASN A 167 -15.10 19.24 1.02
C ASN A 167 -14.32 17.93 0.73
N ASP A 168 -13.67 17.34 1.73
CA ASP A 168 -12.75 16.21 1.57
C ASP A 168 -13.37 14.99 0.86
N ARG A 169 -12.57 14.32 0.02
CA ARG A 169 -12.98 13.14 -0.76
C ARG A 169 -12.05 11.96 -0.62
N LEU A 170 -12.64 10.78 -0.64
CA LEU A 170 -11.98 9.50 -0.80
C LEU A 170 -12.38 8.95 -2.18
N ARG A 171 -11.42 8.77 -3.09
CA ARG A 171 -11.67 8.44 -4.50
C ARG A 171 -11.10 7.08 -4.87
N TYR A 172 -11.83 6.37 -5.71
CA TYR A 172 -11.53 5.00 -6.10
C TYR A 172 -11.36 4.94 -7.61
N HIS A 173 -10.32 4.24 -8.05
CA HIS A 173 -9.92 4.15 -9.45
C HIS A 173 -9.57 2.70 -9.76
N SER A 174 -10.12 2.14 -10.83
CA SER A 174 -9.90 0.72 -11.18
C SER A 174 -9.60 0.54 -12.66
N SER A 175 -8.87 -0.52 -12.99
CA SER A 175 -8.94 -1.09 -14.35
C SER A 175 -10.38 -1.50 -14.72
N PRO A 176 -10.74 -1.61 -16.01
CA PRO A 176 -12.07 -2.05 -16.45
C PRO A 176 -12.40 -3.54 -16.20
N ARG A 177 -11.70 -4.23 -15.28
CA ARG A 177 -11.96 -5.64 -14.97
C ARG A 177 -12.67 -5.75 -13.63
N GLY A 178 -13.78 -6.49 -13.58
CA GLY A 178 -14.58 -6.66 -12.37
C GLY A 178 -13.79 -7.05 -11.12
N ARG A 179 -12.90 -8.04 -11.20
CA ARG A 179 -11.99 -8.38 -10.09
C ARG A 179 -11.20 -7.21 -9.48
N SER A 180 -10.85 -6.18 -10.25
CA SER A 180 -10.22 -4.97 -9.72
C SER A 180 -11.25 -4.00 -9.16
N GLN A 181 -12.37 -3.77 -9.87
CA GLN A 181 -13.46 -2.91 -9.39
C GLN A 181 -13.95 -3.39 -8.03
N PHE A 182 -14.30 -4.69 -7.93
CA PHE A 182 -14.78 -5.31 -6.71
C PHE A 182 -13.69 -5.49 -5.64
N SER A 183 -12.40 -5.42 -5.97
CA SER A 183 -11.36 -5.27 -4.93
C SER A 183 -11.45 -3.88 -4.29
N GLY A 184 -11.67 -2.83 -5.09
CA GLY A 184 -11.90 -1.47 -4.58
C GLY A 184 -13.20 -1.33 -3.79
N VAL A 185 -14.29 -1.93 -4.26
CA VAL A 185 -15.55 -2.03 -3.50
C VAL A 185 -15.33 -2.68 -2.14
N ASN A 186 -14.56 -3.78 -2.08
CA ASN A 186 -14.31 -4.48 -0.82
C ASN A 186 -13.36 -3.71 0.12
N PHE A 187 -12.40 -2.94 -0.40
CA PHE A 187 -11.64 -1.98 0.41
C PHE A 187 -12.56 -0.88 0.99
N ALA A 188 -13.53 -0.37 0.21
CA ALA A 188 -14.51 0.59 0.69
C ALA A 188 -15.42 0.02 1.78
N ILE A 189 -15.89 -1.22 1.62
CA ILE A 189 -16.63 -1.96 2.67
C ILE A 189 -15.76 -2.08 3.94
N GLY A 190 -14.46 -2.38 3.81
CA GLY A 190 -13.54 -2.42 4.94
C GLY A 190 -13.40 -1.08 5.70
N LEU A 191 -13.48 0.06 5.00
CA LEU A 191 -13.54 1.38 5.64
C LEU A 191 -14.91 1.66 6.27
N HIS A 192 -16.01 1.35 5.57
CA HIS A 192 -17.39 1.50 6.05
C HIS A 192 -17.66 0.70 7.34
N ASP A 193 -17.27 -0.58 7.36
CA ASP A 193 -17.38 -1.48 8.53
C ASP A 193 -16.58 -0.98 9.73
N SER A 194 -15.54 -0.18 9.49
CA SER A 194 -14.71 0.44 10.54
C SER A 194 -15.29 1.76 11.05
N ASP A 195 -15.81 2.60 10.14
CA ASP A 195 -16.35 3.93 10.45
C ASP A 195 -17.26 4.46 9.32
N ALA A 196 -18.57 4.19 9.42
CA ALA A 196 -19.57 4.67 8.46
C ALA A 196 -19.71 6.20 8.38
N ALA A 197 -19.03 6.98 9.23
CA ALA A 197 -18.91 8.43 9.03
C ALA A 197 -18.08 8.79 7.78
N LEU A 198 -17.35 7.84 7.20
CA LEU A 198 -16.60 8.00 5.94
C LEU A 198 -17.47 7.90 4.69
N ASP A 199 -18.69 7.37 4.77
CA ASP A 199 -19.57 7.13 3.61
C ASP A 199 -19.78 8.38 2.72
N PRO A 200 -20.01 9.60 3.26
CA PRO A 200 -20.18 10.81 2.44
C PRO A 200 -18.89 11.30 1.76
N LEU A 201 -17.72 10.91 2.28
CA LEU A 201 -16.42 11.23 1.69
C LEU A 201 -16.09 10.28 0.55
N MET A 202 -16.46 9.00 0.71
CA MET A 202 -16.32 7.93 -0.29
C MET A 202 -17.36 8.05 -1.42
N GLY A 203 -18.53 8.61 -1.13
CA GLY A 203 -19.71 8.50 -2.00
C GLY A 203 -20.31 7.09 -1.94
N TYR A 204 -20.30 6.47 -0.77
CA TYR A 204 -20.77 5.11 -0.55
C TYR A 204 -22.31 5.06 -0.44
N ASP A 205 -22.93 4.18 -1.23
CA ASP A 205 -24.38 3.96 -1.25
C ASP A 205 -24.69 2.45 -1.15
N ALA A 206 -24.98 1.98 0.06
CA ALA A 206 -25.34 0.59 0.33
C ALA A 206 -26.64 0.11 -0.37
N SER A 207 -27.40 0.99 -1.04
CA SER A 207 -28.56 0.62 -1.86
C SER A 207 -28.22 0.39 -3.34
N ALA A 208 -27.03 0.79 -3.80
CA ALA A 208 -26.60 0.61 -5.18
C ALA A 208 -26.01 -0.81 -5.41
N PRO A 209 -26.22 -1.43 -6.60
CA PRO A 209 -25.68 -2.77 -6.91
C PRO A 209 -24.16 -2.87 -6.86
N VAL A 210 -23.47 -1.74 -7.06
CA VAL A 210 -22.08 -1.53 -6.71
C VAL A 210 -22.06 -0.27 -5.85
N PRO A 211 -21.70 -0.35 -4.55
CA PRO A 211 -21.97 0.72 -3.59
C PRO A 211 -20.99 1.89 -3.67
N ILE A 212 -20.10 1.95 -4.66
CA ILE A 212 -19.15 3.04 -4.85
C ILE A 212 -18.73 3.19 -6.32
N ASP A 213 -18.53 4.42 -6.79
CA ASP A 213 -17.91 4.66 -8.09
C ASP A 213 -16.43 4.25 -8.04
N THR A 214 -16.02 3.36 -8.95
CA THR A 214 -14.64 2.86 -9.07
C THR A 214 -13.83 3.59 -10.15
N GLY A 215 -14.31 4.74 -10.64
CA GLY A 215 -13.55 5.67 -11.48
C GLY A 215 -13.17 5.11 -12.85
N VAL A 216 -13.86 4.06 -13.32
CA VAL A 216 -13.54 3.37 -14.58
C VAL A 216 -13.94 4.22 -15.79
N PHE A 217 -15.13 4.82 -15.75
CA PHE A 217 -15.73 5.58 -16.85
C PHE A 217 -16.10 7.00 -16.42
N GLY A 218 -15.94 7.97 -17.33
CA GLY A 218 -16.37 9.34 -17.12
C GLY A 218 -17.88 9.54 -17.36
N PRO A 219 -18.42 10.76 -17.13
CA PRO A 219 -19.83 11.09 -17.39
C PRO A 219 -20.25 10.98 -18.87
N ASP A 220 -19.29 10.90 -19.78
CA ASP A 220 -19.45 10.65 -21.21
C ASP A 220 -19.49 9.15 -21.57
N GLY A 221 -19.15 8.26 -20.62
CA GLY A 221 -19.00 6.83 -20.81
C GLY A 221 -17.62 6.39 -21.33
N GLU A 222 -16.68 7.32 -21.52
CA GLU A 222 -15.31 6.99 -21.93
C GLU A 222 -14.45 6.54 -20.75
N GLN A 223 -13.48 5.65 -21.00
CA GLN A 223 -12.60 5.17 -19.93
C GLN A 223 -11.71 6.31 -19.41
N THR A 224 -11.66 6.53 -18.09
CA THR A 224 -10.90 7.63 -17.47
C THR A 224 -9.38 7.52 -17.71
N PRO A 225 -8.62 8.63 -17.65
CA PRO A 225 -7.16 8.59 -17.69
C PRO A 225 -6.56 7.70 -16.59
N GLN A 226 -7.06 7.81 -15.36
CA GLN A 226 -6.63 7.01 -14.22
C GLN A 226 -6.88 5.51 -14.47
N SER A 227 -8.05 5.14 -14.99
CA SER A 227 -8.37 3.75 -15.33
C SER A 227 -7.50 3.19 -16.46
N LYS A 228 -7.06 4.03 -17.41
CA LYS A 228 -6.15 3.63 -18.50
C LYS A 228 -4.76 3.27 -17.93
N LEU A 229 -4.21 4.11 -17.05
CA LEU A 229 -2.92 3.87 -16.39
C LEU A 229 -2.88 2.57 -15.57
N MET A 230 -4.01 2.12 -15.02
CA MET A 230 -4.12 0.82 -14.33
C MET A 230 -3.78 -0.38 -15.24
N ILE A 231 -3.73 -0.22 -16.57
CA ILE A 231 -3.47 -1.29 -17.54
C ILE A 231 -2.44 -0.88 -18.60
N GLU A 232 -1.49 0.00 -18.27
CA GLU A 232 -0.54 0.59 -19.23
C GLU A 232 0.29 -0.45 -20.02
N TYR A 233 0.52 -1.65 -19.47
CA TYR A 233 1.05 -2.82 -20.20
C TYR A 233 0.23 -3.27 -21.43
N LYS A 234 -0.93 -2.66 -21.70
CA LYS A 234 -1.75 -2.86 -22.89
C LYS A 234 -1.79 -1.64 -23.82
N ASN A 235 -1.26 -0.49 -23.39
CA ASN A 235 -1.27 0.74 -24.18
C ASN A 235 -0.23 0.68 -25.31
N LYS A 236 -0.68 0.27 -26.50
CA LYS A 236 0.15 0.21 -27.71
C LYS A 236 0.57 1.57 -28.26
N GLU A 237 0.01 2.66 -27.73
CA GLU A 237 0.29 4.04 -28.13
C GLU A 237 1.32 4.69 -27.20
N SER A 238 1.65 4.06 -26.07
CA SER A 238 2.75 4.47 -25.19
C SER A 238 4.10 4.31 -25.91
N LEU A 239 4.95 5.33 -25.80
CA LEU A 239 6.29 5.36 -26.39
C LEU A 239 7.19 4.23 -25.87
N ASP A 240 6.89 3.71 -24.68
CA ASP A 240 7.66 2.67 -24.01
C ASP A 240 7.11 1.25 -24.21
N TYR A 241 5.93 1.12 -24.81
CA TYR A 241 5.36 -0.18 -25.17
C TYR A 241 6.28 -1.04 -26.05
N PRO A 242 7.06 -0.51 -27.02
CA PRO A 242 8.02 -1.30 -27.78
C PRO A 242 9.16 -1.87 -26.91
N ALA A 243 9.66 -1.11 -25.95
CA ALA A 243 10.72 -1.56 -25.02
C ALA A 243 10.16 -2.59 -24.03
N TYR A 244 9.01 -2.30 -23.43
CA TYR A 244 8.27 -3.23 -22.58
C TYR A 244 7.95 -4.54 -23.30
N LYS A 245 7.61 -4.50 -24.59
CA LYS A 245 7.41 -5.72 -25.39
C LYS A 245 8.70 -6.45 -25.77
N ALA A 246 9.83 -5.75 -25.87
CA ALA A 246 11.15 -6.36 -26.13
C ALA A 246 11.76 -7.04 -24.89
N SER A 247 11.36 -6.64 -23.67
CA SER A 247 11.76 -7.31 -22.42
C SER A 247 11.25 -8.76 -22.27
N GLN A 248 10.32 -9.17 -23.15
CA GLN A 248 9.55 -10.43 -23.09
C GLN A 248 9.95 -11.42 -24.21
N ASP A 249 11.13 -11.24 -24.79
CA ASP A 249 11.72 -12.14 -25.78
C ASP A 249 13.27 -12.18 -25.67
N LEU A 250 13.79 -11.90 -24.46
CA LEU A 250 15.23 -11.69 -24.23
C LEU A 250 16.03 -12.99 -24.41
N PRO A 251 17.28 -12.93 -24.91
CA PRO A 251 18.18 -14.09 -24.90
C PRO A 251 18.41 -14.65 -23.49
N ASP A 252 18.38 -13.76 -22.49
CA ASP A 252 18.64 -14.06 -21.09
C ASP A 252 17.40 -14.72 -20.42
N GLU A 253 16.19 -14.45 -20.93
CA GLU A 253 14.96 -15.17 -20.59
C GLU A 253 14.97 -16.59 -21.15
N LYS A 254 15.42 -16.74 -22.41
CA LYS A 254 15.50 -18.04 -23.08
C LYS A 254 16.54 -18.96 -22.42
N GLN A 255 17.70 -18.42 -22.05
CA GLN A 255 18.73 -19.15 -21.29
C GLN A 255 18.24 -19.58 -19.91
N ALA A 256 17.54 -18.71 -19.17
CA ALA A 256 16.92 -19.08 -17.89
C ALA A 256 15.80 -20.13 -18.07
N GLY A 257 15.05 -20.06 -19.17
CA GLY A 257 14.03 -21.05 -19.54
C GLY A 257 14.65 -22.42 -19.83
N GLU A 258 15.72 -22.46 -20.62
CA GLU A 258 16.47 -23.69 -20.90
C GLU A 258 17.13 -24.24 -19.62
N ALA A 259 17.74 -23.38 -18.79
CA ALA A 259 18.37 -23.79 -17.53
C ALA A 259 17.37 -24.40 -16.54
N SER A 260 16.22 -23.75 -16.33
CA SER A 260 15.18 -24.21 -15.40
C SER A 260 14.56 -25.56 -15.79
N HIS A 261 14.40 -25.85 -17.09
CA HIS A 261 13.92 -27.15 -17.56
C HIS A 261 14.99 -28.25 -17.48
N ASN A 262 16.27 -27.91 -17.43
CA ASN A 262 17.39 -28.85 -17.27
C ASN A 262 17.84 -29.03 -15.81
N ASP A 263 17.24 -28.33 -14.85
CA ASP A 263 17.61 -28.38 -13.44
C ASP A 263 17.22 -29.73 -12.80
N PRO A 264 18.18 -30.52 -12.27
CA PRO A 264 17.90 -31.81 -11.64
C PRO A 264 16.94 -31.74 -10.44
N ALA A 265 16.84 -30.60 -9.75
CA ALA A 265 15.89 -30.39 -8.66
C ALA A 265 14.46 -30.18 -9.19
N VAL A 266 14.30 -29.51 -10.34
CA VAL A 266 13.01 -29.34 -11.03
C VAL A 266 12.52 -30.68 -11.58
N ILE A 267 13.41 -31.46 -12.21
CA ILE A 267 13.12 -32.83 -12.66
C ILE A 267 12.74 -33.72 -11.46
N SER A 268 13.51 -33.66 -10.36
CA SER A 268 13.22 -34.42 -9.13
C SER A 268 11.87 -34.03 -8.51
N ALA A 269 11.56 -32.73 -8.43
CA ALA A 269 10.29 -32.25 -7.89
C ALA A 269 9.11 -32.66 -8.77
N ALA A 270 9.26 -32.59 -10.10
CA ALA A 270 8.23 -33.05 -11.04
C ALA A 270 7.93 -34.54 -10.86
N ARG A 271 8.97 -35.39 -10.77
CA ARG A 271 8.80 -36.83 -10.56
C ARG A 271 8.26 -37.17 -9.16
N GLU A 272 8.54 -36.37 -8.13
CA GLU A 272 7.91 -36.50 -6.80
C GLU A 272 6.41 -36.17 -6.83
N ILE A 273 6.03 -35.00 -7.38
CA ILE A 273 4.64 -34.57 -7.55
C ILE A 273 3.82 -35.64 -8.29
N LEU A 274 4.35 -36.15 -9.40
CA LEU A 274 3.65 -37.17 -10.20
C LEU A 274 3.69 -38.56 -9.54
N GLY A 275 4.70 -38.89 -8.73
CA GLY A 275 4.77 -40.14 -7.96
C GLY A 275 3.69 -40.27 -6.87
N HIS A 276 3.07 -39.15 -6.47
CA HIS A 276 1.87 -39.18 -5.64
C HIS A 276 0.59 -39.56 -6.41
N LEU A 277 0.58 -39.40 -7.74
CA LEU A 277 -0.62 -39.47 -8.60
C LEU A 277 -0.62 -40.66 -9.56
N TYR A 278 0.56 -41.12 -9.96
CA TYR A 278 0.77 -42.23 -10.90
C TYR A 278 1.48 -43.41 -10.25
N SER A 279 1.28 -44.61 -10.80
CA SER A 279 2.08 -45.77 -10.43
C SER A 279 3.55 -45.60 -10.86
N PRO A 280 4.52 -46.26 -10.19
CA PRO A 280 5.92 -46.23 -10.60
C PRO A 280 6.14 -46.67 -12.06
N GLU A 281 5.36 -47.63 -12.53
CA GLU A 281 5.42 -48.17 -13.89
C GLU A 281 4.95 -47.12 -14.91
N TYR A 282 3.86 -46.40 -14.63
CA TYR A 282 3.38 -45.34 -15.52
C TYR A 282 4.33 -44.12 -15.53
N LEU A 283 4.80 -43.69 -14.35
CA LEU A 283 5.75 -42.59 -14.22
C LEU A 283 7.08 -42.87 -14.93
N ALA A 284 7.51 -44.14 -15.00
CA ALA A 284 8.68 -44.56 -15.77
C ALA A 284 8.48 -44.52 -17.30
N THR A 285 7.25 -44.32 -17.80
CA THR A 285 6.99 -44.08 -19.24
C THR A 285 7.11 -42.62 -19.67
N LEU A 286 7.18 -41.69 -18.71
CA LEU A 286 7.35 -40.26 -18.99
C LEU A 286 8.84 -39.91 -19.05
N ASP A 287 9.25 -39.23 -20.12
CA ASP A 287 10.52 -38.48 -20.14
C ASP A 287 10.43 -37.24 -19.22
N ASP A 288 11.54 -36.53 -19.07
CA ASP A 288 11.63 -35.40 -18.14
C ASP A 288 10.85 -34.16 -18.64
N GLU A 289 10.65 -33.98 -19.95
CA GLU A 289 9.85 -32.88 -20.51
C GLU A 289 8.36 -33.12 -20.26
N ASP A 290 7.85 -34.32 -20.57
CA ASP A 290 6.44 -34.69 -20.34
C ASP A 290 6.14 -34.74 -18.82
N ALA A 291 7.13 -35.07 -17.98
CA ALA A 291 7.01 -35.02 -16.52
C ALA A 291 6.97 -33.59 -15.96
N ILE A 292 7.91 -32.71 -16.34
CA ILE A 292 7.92 -31.29 -15.93
C ILE A 292 6.63 -30.61 -16.39
N SER A 293 6.26 -30.78 -17.66
CA SER A 293 5.06 -30.17 -18.26
C SER A 293 3.80 -30.55 -17.49
N GLN A 294 3.65 -31.81 -17.12
CA GLN A 294 2.53 -32.30 -16.29
C GLN A 294 2.54 -31.73 -14.88
N ALA A 295 3.67 -31.87 -14.14
CA ALA A 295 3.79 -31.38 -12.77
C ALA A 295 3.52 -29.87 -12.66
N HIS A 296 3.94 -29.09 -13.66
CA HIS A 296 3.72 -27.66 -13.74
C HIS A 296 2.23 -27.28 -13.97
N GLN A 297 1.44 -28.13 -14.65
CA GLN A 297 -0.03 -27.97 -14.67
C GLN A 297 -0.65 -28.28 -13.30
N PHE A 298 -0.24 -29.37 -12.64
CA PHE A 298 -0.71 -29.74 -11.30
C PHE A 298 -0.42 -28.67 -10.26
N TYR A 299 0.77 -28.07 -10.29
CA TYR A 299 1.12 -26.91 -9.47
C TYR A 299 0.18 -25.73 -9.70
N SER A 300 -0.11 -25.38 -10.97
CA SER A 300 -1.06 -24.31 -11.27
C SER A 300 -2.52 -24.63 -10.90
N VAL A 301 -2.90 -25.91 -10.83
CA VAL A 301 -4.24 -26.34 -10.41
C VAL A 301 -4.38 -26.23 -8.89
N ASN A 302 -3.42 -26.75 -8.13
CA ASN A 302 -3.36 -26.60 -6.67
C ASN A 302 -3.36 -25.12 -6.27
N GLY A 303 -2.51 -24.31 -6.91
CA GLY A 303 -2.46 -22.86 -6.69
C GLY A 303 -3.77 -22.12 -6.95
N TYR A 304 -4.70 -22.66 -7.75
CA TYR A 304 -6.06 -22.11 -7.88
C TYR A 304 -7.05 -22.72 -6.88
N ALA A 305 -6.93 -24.02 -6.54
CA ALA A 305 -7.77 -24.66 -5.53
C ALA A 305 -7.66 -23.95 -4.17
N ARG A 306 -6.44 -23.56 -3.77
CA ARG A 306 -6.17 -22.77 -2.56
C ARG A 306 -6.94 -21.44 -2.51
N LEU A 307 -7.26 -20.83 -3.64
CA LEU A 307 -7.97 -19.54 -3.69
C LEU A 307 -9.49 -19.67 -3.62
N LEU A 308 -9.99 -20.91 -3.71
CA LEU A 308 -11.41 -21.29 -3.72
C LEU A 308 -11.83 -21.99 -2.41
N THR A 309 -11.05 -21.82 -1.35
CA THR A 309 -11.24 -22.48 -0.04
C THR A 309 -12.42 -21.95 0.77
N GLU A 310 -12.91 -20.75 0.44
CA GLU A 310 -14.07 -20.11 1.08
C GLU A 310 -15.35 -20.18 0.22
N GLU A 311 -15.29 -20.85 -0.93
CA GLU A 311 -16.41 -20.93 -1.88
C GLU A 311 -17.44 -22.00 -1.51
N ALA A 312 -18.68 -21.78 -1.93
CA ALA A 312 -19.78 -22.72 -1.72
C ALA A 312 -19.49 -24.07 -2.40
N GLY A 313 -19.31 -25.12 -1.59
CA GLY A 313 -18.97 -26.47 -2.06
C GLY A 313 -17.47 -26.79 -2.06
N ALA A 314 -16.62 -26.00 -1.39
CA ALA A 314 -15.25 -26.40 -1.05
C ALA A 314 -15.26 -27.55 -0.01
N PRO A 315 -14.34 -28.53 -0.09
CA PRO A 315 -14.20 -29.58 0.92
C PRO A 315 -13.79 -29.01 2.29
N ALA A 316 -14.50 -29.38 3.35
CA ALA A 316 -14.22 -28.91 4.71
C ALA A 316 -12.90 -29.47 5.27
N GLU A 317 -12.45 -30.60 4.73
CA GLU A 317 -11.17 -31.26 4.97
C GLU A 317 -10.01 -30.70 4.13
N GLY A 318 -10.26 -29.70 3.27
CA GLY A 318 -9.31 -29.16 2.31
C GLY A 318 -9.15 -30.02 1.04
N TRP A 319 -8.58 -29.43 -0.02
CA TRP A 319 -8.46 -30.12 -1.31
C TRP A 319 -7.37 -31.20 -1.28
N ALA A 320 -7.63 -32.36 -1.90
CA ALA A 320 -6.59 -33.36 -2.15
C ALA A 320 -5.51 -32.87 -3.11
N THR A 321 -5.77 -31.82 -3.89
CA THR A 321 -4.73 -31.16 -4.69
C THR A 321 -3.57 -30.61 -3.85
N GLU A 322 -3.76 -30.42 -2.54
CA GLU A 322 -2.69 -30.03 -1.61
C GLU A 322 -1.78 -31.21 -1.24
N LYS A 323 -2.29 -32.44 -1.27
CA LYS A 323 -1.62 -33.64 -0.73
C LYS A 323 -0.41 -34.13 -1.56
N TYR A 324 -0.23 -33.62 -2.77
CA TYR A 324 0.88 -33.96 -3.68
C TYR A 324 1.98 -32.90 -3.76
N MET A 325 1.90 -31.82 -2.98
CA MET A 325 2.77 -30.64 -3.14
C MET A 325 3.34 -30.17 -1.80
N THR A 326 4.66 -30.26 -1.66
CA THR A 326 5.40 -29.65 -0.54
C THR A 326 5.84 -28.22 -0.90
N GLN A 327 6.24 -27.40 0.07
CA GLN A 327 6.83 -26.08 -0.22
C GLN A 327 8.10 -26.20 -1.07
N ARG A 328 8.90 -27.26 -0.88
CA ARG A 328 10.08 -27.56 -1.69
C ARG A 328 9.69 -27.80 -3.15
N THR A 329 8.77 -28.73 -3.42
CA THR A 329 8.35 -29.03 -4.80
C THR A 329 7.61 -27.85 -5.43
N ALA A 330 6.90 -27.05 -4.63
CA ALA A 330 6.28 -25.82 -5.07
C ALA A 330 7.32 -24.77 -5.51
N ARG A 331 8.41 -24.54 -4.75
CA ARG A 331 9.52 -23.64 -5.16
C ARG A 331 10.12 -24.03 -6.51
N GLU A 332 10.39 -25.32 -6.72
CA GLU A 332 10.96 -25.80 -7.98
C GLU A 332 9.97 -25.65 -9.16
N MET A 333 8.65 -25.80 -8.93
CA MET A 333 7.62 -25.52 -9.94
C MET A 333 7.32 -24.01 -10.11
N ARG A 334 7.62 -23.19 -9.10
CA ARG A 334 7.49 -21.72 -9.09
C ARG A 334 8.53 -21.08 -10.01
N TYR A 335 9.77 -21.59 -9.97
CA TYR A 335 10.89 -21.14 -10.82
C TYR A 335 10.51 -21.12 -12.32
N LEU A 336 9.78 -22.14 -12.79
CA LEU A 336 9.31 -22.26 -14.18
C LEU A 336 8.33 -21.15 -14.62
N TYR A 337 7.61 -20.50 -13.70
CA TYR A 337 6.86 -19.28 -13.99
C TYR A 337 7.74 -18.03 -13.84
N GLU A 338 8.57 -18.00 -12.80
CA GLU A 338 9.33 -16.81 -12.43
C GLU A 338 10.36 -16.39 -13.47
N VAL A 339 10.89 -17.31 -14.29
CA VAL A 339 11.70 -16.94 -15.45
C VAL A 339 11.00 -15.88 -16.31
N HIS A 340 9.74 -16.11 -16.71
CA HIS A 340 9.00 -15.15 -17.52
C HIS A 340 8.54 -13.94 -16.71
N ASP A 341 8.02 -14.19 -15.50
CA ASP A 341 7.47 -13.14 -14.66
C ASP A 341 8.56 -12.14 -14.18
N PHE A 342 9.82 -12.55 -14.04
CA PHE A 342 10.96 -11.72 -13.64
C PHE A 342 11.40 -10.72 -14.72
N TYR A 343 11.53 -11.15 -15.98
CA TYR A 343 11.90 -10.24 -17.07
C TYR A 343 10.71 -9.41 -17.58
N THR A 344 9.47 -9.90 -17.42
CA THR A 344 8.26 -9.21 -17.89
C THR A 344 7.64 -8.29 -16.85
N PHE A 345 7.66 -8.67 -15.57
CA PHE A 345 6.99 -7.95 -14.48
C PHE A 345 7.92 -7.59 -13.30
N GLY A 346 9.18 -8.04 -13.32
CA GLY A 346 10.16 -7.78 -12.28
C GLY A 346 11.30 -6.84 -12.71
N PRO A 347 12.42 -6.81 -11.97
CA PRO A 347 13.53 -5.88 -12.22
C PRO A 347 14.33 -6.22 -13.49
N GLY A 348 14.21 -7.43 -14.03
CA GLY A 348 14.94 -7.84 -15.23
C GLY A 348 16.46 -7.75 -15.06
N ARG A 349 17.12 -6.81 -15.75
CA ARG A 349 18.58 -6.79 -15.94
C ARG A 349 19.19 -5.47 -15.46
N GLU A 350 20.38 -5.56 -14.89
CA GLU A 350 21.07 -4.39 -14.34
C GLU A 350 21.29 -3.31 -15.42
N GLY A 351 20.91 -2.06 -15.12
CA GLY A 351 20.99 -0.95 -16.05
C GLY A 351 19.89 -0.89 -17.13
N SER A 352 18.97 -1.85 -17.17
CA SER A 352 17.73 -1.78 -17.96
C SER A 352 16.56 -1.37 -17.06
N SER A 353 15.59 -0.65 -17.65
CA SER A 353 14.31 -0.34 -17.02
C SER A 353 13.13 -0.77 -17.91
N ASP A 354 13.37 -1.64 -18.89
CA ASP A 354 12.44 -1.84 -20.01
C ASP A 354 11.14 -2.54 -19.58
N SER A 355 11.19 -3.39 -18.53
CA SER A 355 10.03 -4.06 -17.95
C SER A 355 9.10 -3.13 -17.14
N TYR A 356 9.60 -1.99 -16.65
CA TYR A 356 8.85 -1.14 -15.71
C TYR A 356 8.73 0.35 -16.05
N ARG A 357 9.60 0.92 -16.89
CA ARG A 357 9.58 2.36 -17.24
C ARG A 357 8.27 2.81 -17.90
N ILE A 358 7.54 1.88 -18.53
CA ILE A 358 6.19 2.10 -19.06
C ILE A 358 5.18 2.63 -18.01
N TYR A 359 5.41 2.41 -16.72
CA TYR A 359 4.57 2.92 -15.62
C TYR A 359 4.96 4.29 -15.07
N ASP A 360 5.96 4.96 -15.66
CA ASP A 360 6.35 6.33 -15.32
C ASP A 360 5.15 7.31 -15.18
N PRO A 361 4.13 7.31 -16.06
CA PRO A 361 2.99 8.22 -15.91
C PRO A 361 2.09 7.91 -14.70
N LEU A 362 2.06 6.66 -14.23
CA LEU A 362 1.33 6.27 -13.01
C LEU A 362 2.08 6.72 -11.75
N ILE A 363 3.41 6.57 -11.74
CA ILE A 363 4.24 7.04 -10.61
C ILE A 363 4.16 8.57 -10.47
N ARG A 364 4.22 9.30 -11.60
CA ARG A 364 4.03 10.76 -11.59
C ARG A 364 2.62 11.18 -11.17
N LEU A 365 1.58 10.40 -11.48
CA LEU A 365 0.23 10.63 -10.93
C LEU A 365 0.22 10.47 -9.40
N MET A 366 0.77 9.37 -8.88
CA MET A 366 0.83 9.13 -7.42
C MET A 366 1.58 10.24 -6.66
N LEU A 367 2.69 10.72 -7.21
CA LEU A 367 3.41 11.88 -6.66
C LEU A 367 2.58 13.18 -6.74
N LYS A 368 1.94 13.43 -7.90
CA LYS A 368 1.13 14.63 -8.13
C LYS A 368 -0.10 14.69 -7.22
N ASP A 369 -0.74 13.56 -6.92
CA ASP A 369 -1.90 13.54 -6.01
C ASP A 369 -1.53 14.02 -4.60
N VAL A 370 -0.36 13.61 -4.11
CA VAL A 370 0.18 14.06 -2.81
C VAL A 370 0.52 15.55 -2.85
N ASP A 371 1.08 16.05 -3.95
CA ASP A 371 1.36 17.48 -4.14
C ASP A 371 0.08 18.33 -4.23
N ASP A 372 -0.89 17.91 -5.04
CA ASP A 372 -2.17 18.60 -5.21
C ASP A 372 -2.92 18.69 -3.86
N ARG A 373 -2.89 17.62 -3.06
CA ARG A 373 -3.47 17.63 -1.71
C ARG A 373 -2.67 18.51 -0.76
N ALA A 374 -1.35 18.38 -0.75
CA ALA A 374 -0.47 19.16 0.12
C ALA A 374 -0.59 20.67 -0.13
N ASN A 375 -0.69 21.09 -1.39
CA ASN A 375 -0.74 22.48 -1.82
C ASN A 375 -2.17 23.03 -1.92
N GLY A 376 -3.19 22.25 -1.53
CA GLY A 376 -4.59 22.68 -1.50
C GLY A 376 -5.25 22.83 -2.88
N ALA A 377 -4.63 22.27 -3.93
CA ALA A 377 -5.19 22.21 -5.28
C ALA A 377 -6.24 21.09 -5.43
N SER A 378 -6.31 20.14 -4.48
CA SER A 378 -7.28 19.04 -4.48
C SER A 378 -7.94 18.81 -3.11
N GLU A 379 -9.26 18.64 -3.13
CA GLU A 379 -10.07 18.16 -2.00
C GLU A 379 -9.91 16.64 -1.75
N VAL A 380 -9.17 15.92 -2.59
CA VAL A 380 -9.02 14.47 -2.45
C VAL A 380 -8.03 14.15 -1.32
N ALA A 381 -8.59 13.71 -0.20
CA ALA A 381 -7.89 13.24 0.99
C ALA A 381 -7.32 11.81 0.82
N GLY A 382 -7.76 11.05 -0.19
CA GLY A 382 -7.12 9.81 -0.57
C GLY A 382 -7.57 9.22 -1.91
N ASN A 383 -6.63 8.61 -2.65
CA ASN A 383 -6.90 7.84 -3.87
C ASN A 383 -6.60 6.34 -3.66
N PHE A 384 -7.50 5.48 -4.11
CA PHE A 384 -7.35 4.03 -4.01
C PHE A 384 -7.43 3.40 -5.40
N TYR A 385 -6.30 2.89 -5.88
CA TYR A 385 -6.04 2.40 -7.23
C TYR A 385 -6.04 0.87 -7.30
N PHE A 386 -6.89 0.27 -8.14
CA PHE A 386 -7.09 -1.18 -8.20
C PHE A 386 -6.78 -1.77 -9.58
N THR A 387 -5.82 -2.71 -9.58
CA THR A 387 -5.12 -3.15 -10.79
C THR A 387 -4.78 -4.65 -10.75
N HIS A 388 -3.66 -5.06 -11.33
CA HIS A 388 -3.25 -6.44 -11.62
C HIS A 388 -1.77 -6.66 -11.24
N GLY A 389 -1.32 -7.92 -11.20
CA GLY A 389 0.09 -8.23 -10.93
C GLY A 389 1.01 -7.71 -12.05
N GLU A 390 0.50 -7.71 -13.28
CA GLU A 390 1.13 -7.13 -14.47
C GLU A 390 1.31 -5.60 -14.45
N THR A 391 0.83 -4.95 -13.38
CA THR A 391 0.99 -3.51 -13.11
C THR A 391 1.77 -3.28 -11.81
N LEU A 392 1.45 -4.03 -10.75
CA LEU A 392 2.06 -3.81 -9.44
C LEU A 392 3.54 -4.23 -9.39
N GLY A 393 3.90 -5.41 -9.91
CA GLY A 393 5.31 -5.86 -9.92
C GLY A 393 6.25 -4.90 -10.67
N PRO A 394 5.86 -4.37 -11.84
CA PRO A 394 6.58 -3.29 -12.49
C PRO A 394 6.69 -2.03 -11.64
N VAL A 395 5.63 -1.62 -10.93
CA VAL A 395 5.69 -0.44 -10.03
C VAL A 395 6.59 -0.67 -8.81
N GLU A 396 6.57 -1.85 -8.20
CA GLU A 396 7.51 -2.26 -7.15
C GLU A 396 8.96 -2.18 -7.64
N SER A 397 9.21 -2.64 -8.87
CA SER A 397 10.52 -2.60 -9.53
C SER A 397 10.96 -1.17 -9.89
N TYR A 398 10.03 -0.32 -10.35
CA TYR A 398 10.25 1.11 -10.62
C TYR A 398 10.66 1.85 -9.34
N LEU A 399 9.91 1.64 -8.25
CA LEU A 399 10.17 2.24 -6.94
C LEU A 399 11.43 1.67 -6.25
N GLN A 400 12.04 0.62 -6.84
CA GLN A 400 13.24 -0.06 -6.37
C GLN A 400 13.14 -0.50 -4.90
N ILE A 401 11.95 -0.97 -4.49
CA ILE A 401 11.75 -1.50 -3.13
C ILE A 401 12.70 -2.69 -2.89
N PRO A 402 13.19 -2.93 -1.65
CA PRO A 402 14.20 -3.94 -1.37
C PRO A 402 13.89 -5.33 -1.96
N GLN A 403 12.63 -5.77 -1.86
CA GLN A 403 12.16 -7.08 -2.33
C GLN A 403 12.05 -7.20 -3.86
N ALA A 404 12.00 -6.07 -4.58
CA ALA A 404 11.89 -6.02 -6.04
C ALA A 404 13.21 -5.62 -6.72
N ASN A 405 14.17 -5.05 -6.00
CA ASN A 405 15.42 -4.50 -6.55
C ASN A 405 16.55 -5.55 -6.64
N HIS A 406 16.29 -6.64 -7.37
CA HIS A 406 17.23 -7.76 -7.56
C HIS A 406 17.46 -8.14 -9.04
N PRO A 407 17.86 -7.18 -9.90
CA PRO A 407 18.12 -7.44 -11.32
C PRO A 407 19.30 -8.40 -11.53
N THR A 408 19.33 -9.10 -12.67
CA THR A 408 20.48 -9.93 -13.06
C THR A 408 21.65 -9.07 -13.55
N PRO A 409 22.89 -9.28 -13.06
CA PRO A 409 24.06 -8.54 -13.53
C PRO A 409 24.46 -8.92 -14.97
N PRO A 410 25.19 -8.06 -15.70
CA PRO A 410 25.50 -8.28 -17.12
C PRO A 410 26.23 -9.59 -17.41
N GLY A 411 25.70 -10.38 -18.34
CA GLY A 411 26.25 -11.70 -18.70
C GLY A 411 25.79 -12.86 -17.80
N SER A 412 24.80 -12.62 -16.93
CA SER A 412 24.06 -13.64 -16.19
C SER A 412 22.57 -13.66 -16.58
N PHE A 413 21.83 -14.66 -16.09
CA PHE A 413 20.39 -14.79 -16.28
C PHE A 413 19.71 -15.21 -14.97
N PHE A 414 18.38 -15.13 -14.92
CA PHE A 414 17.61 -15.41 -13.71
C PHE A 414 17.65 -16.89 -13.29
N ASP A 415 18.00 -17.14 -12.03
CA ASP A 415 17.89 -18.43 -11.37
C ASP A 415 17.04 -18.35 -10.09
N LYS A 416 16.66 -19.50 -9.55
CA LYS A 416 15.77 -19.63 -8.38
C LYS A 416 16.38 -19.18 -7.05
N ASP A 417 17.69 -18.97 -6.99
CA ASP A 417 18.42 -18.52 -5.81
C ASP A 417 18.64 -16.99 -5.84
N ASN A 418 18.18 -16.29 -6.88
CA ASN A 418 17.91 -14.85 -6.87
C ASN A 418 16.83 -14.52 -5.81
N ALA A 419 17.04 -13.44 -5.05
CA ALA A 419 16.15 -13.03 -3.95
C ALA A 419 14.80 -12.44 -4.40
N TRP A 420 14.58 -12.20 -5.70
CA TRP A 420 13.27 -11.83 -6.23
C TRP A 420 12.31 -13.02 -6.18
N ASN A 421 11.27 -12.92 -5.36
CA ASN A 421 10.33 -14.00 -5.10
C ASN A 421 8.89 -13.53 -5.37
N SER A 422 8.26 -14.05 -6.42
CA SER A 422 6.90 -13.66 -6.84
C SER A 422 5.79 -14.04 -5.86
N SER A 423 6.09 -14.84 -4.84
CA SER A 423 5.18 -15.18 -3.73
C SER A 423 5.19 -14.12 -2.62
N VAL A 424 6.25 -13.31 -2.60
CA VAL A 424 6.53 -12.24 -1.62
C VAL A 424 6.21 -10.88 -2.24
N THR A 425 6.74 -10.58 -3.44
CA THR A 425 6.49 -9.32 -4.16
C THR A 425 5.01 -9.16 -4.47
N VAL A 426 4.47 -10.04 -5.31
CA VAL A 426 3.12 -9.95 -5.88
C VAL A 426 2.21 -11.16 -5.58
N PRO A 427 1.89 -11.49 -4.30
CA PRO A 427 0.76 -12.38 -3.98
C PRO A 427 -0.59 -11.83 -4.47
N MET A 428 -1.70 -12.56 -4.28
CA MET A 428 -3.04 -11.98 -4.40
C MET A 428 -3.21 -10.83 -3.39
N ALA A 429 -4.03 -9.81 -3.73
CA ALA A 429 -4.21 -8.56 -2.96
C ALA A 429 -2.94 -7.79 -2.57
N ALA A 430 -1.79 -8.09 -3.20
CA ALA A 430 -0.55 -7.34 -3.02
C ALA A 430 -0.77 -5.83 -3.22
N ASN A 431 -0.10 -5.00 -2.43
CA ASN A 431 -0.35 -3.56 -2.42
C ASN A 431 0.85 -2.72 -1.97
N ILE A 432 0.92 -1.51 -2.51
CA ILE A 432 1.72 -0.40 -2.00
C ILE A 432 0.76 0.64 -1.42
N GLN A 433 1.09 1.22 -0.27
CA GLN A 433 0.30 2.27 0.37
C GLN A 433 1.23 3.44 0.74
N TRP A 434 0.83 4.68 0.46
CA TRP A 434 1.55 5.86 0.93
C TRP A 434 0.68 6.66 1.88
N ASP A 435 1.24 7.06 3.03
CA ASP A 435 0.62 8.02 3.94
C ASP A 435 1.44 9.32 3.91
N ALA A 436 0.80 10.48 3.80
CA ALA A 436 1.50 11.76 3.77
C ALA A 436 1.05 12.72 4.88
N PHE A 437 2.02 13.45 5.43
CA PHE A 437 1.90 14.26 6.64
C PHE A 437 2.49 15.64 6.39
N ARG A 438 1.82 16.71 6.81
CA ARG A 438 2.26 18.10 6.56
C ARG A 438 2.43 18.85 7.88
N ASN A 439 3.46 19.69 7.98
CA ASN A 439 3.67 20.57 9.12
C ASN A 439 3.27 22.03 8.83
N LYS A 440 3.29 22.87 9.87
CA LYS A 440 2.96 24.31 9.77
C LYS A 440 3.95 25.14 8.94
N ALA A 441 5.12 24.59 8.58
CA ALA A 441 6.07 25.22 7.67
C ALA A 441 5.81 24.88 6.19
N GLY A 442 4.78 24.07 5.89
CA GLY A 442 4.47 23.65 4.52
C GLY A 442 5.35 22.52 4.00
N ILE A 443 6.13 21.86 4.85
CA ILE A 443 6.85 20.63 4.48
C ILE A 443 5.86 19.48 4.50
N THR A 444 5.84 18.68 3.43
CA THR A 444 5.13 17.39 3.38
C THR A 444 6.14 16.24 3.47
N LEU A 445 5.89 15.32 4.38
CA LEU A 445 6.54 14.01 4.47
C LEU A 445 5.64 12.94 3.86
N VAL A 446 6.26 11.91 3.30
CA VAL A 446 5.59 10.70 2.82
C VAL A 446 6.28 9.48 3.42
N ARG A 447 5.49 8.50 3.84
CA ARG A 447 5.92 7.14 4.17
C ARG A 447 5.34 6.17 3.14
N MET A 448 6.12 5.18 2.74
CA MET A 448 5.63 4.02 1.99
C MET A 448 5.50 2.78 2.87
N LEU A 449 4.44 2.00 2.61
CA LEU A 449 4.27 0.63 3.03
C LEU A 449 4.15 -0.26 1.78
N PHE A 450 4.77 -1.44 1.82
CA PHE A 450 4.62 -2.49 0.82
C PHE A 450 4.11 -3.75 1.53
N ASN A 451 3.01 -4.32 1.02
CA ASN A 451 2.25 -5.39 1.65
C ASN A 451 2.03 -5.16 3.17
N GLU A 452 1.67 -3.92 3.51
CA GLU A 452 1.45 -3.41 4.88
C GLU A 452 2.69 -3.37 5.81
N LYS A 453 3.90 -3.62 5.31
CA LYS A 453 5.17 -3.34 6.02
C LYS A 453 5.71 -1.97 5.62
N GLU A 454 6.09 -1.12 6.58
CA GLU A 454 6.90 0.08 6.29
C GLU A 454 8.16 -0.32 5.51
N THR A 455 8.38 0.33 4.36
CA THR A 455 9.40 -0.06 3.39
C THR A 455 10.02 1.20 2.80
N PRO A 456 11.37 1.32 2.79
CA PRO A 456 12.05 2.50 2.24
C PRO A 456 11.79 2.64 0.74
N PHE A 457 11.84 3.88 0.26
CA PHE A 457 11.96 4.14 -1.18
C PHE A 457 13.32 3.68 -1.71
N GLY A 458 13.44 3.55 -3.02
CA GLY A 458 14.65 3.08 -3.69
C GLY A 458 15.94 3.79 -3.27
N PRO A 459 17.11 3.16 -3.44
CA PRO A 459 18.40 3.65 -2.92
C PRO A 459 18.89 4.97 -3.54
N LYS A 460 18.16 5.51 -4.53
CA LYS A 460 18.34 6.87 -5.04
C LYS A 460 17.74 7.96 -4.15
N CYS A 461 16.96 7.62 -3.12
CA CYS A 461 16.21 8.55 -2.28
C CYS A 461 16.79 8.62 -0.86
N GLN A 462 16.92 9.83 -0.31
CA GLN A 462 17.40 10.06 1.05
C GLN A 462 16.24 10.33 2.04
N SER A 463 16.17 9.52 3.10
CA SER A 463 15.20 9.71 4.19
C SER A 463 15.57 10.92 5.08
N ILE A 464 14.59 11.47 5.81
CA ILE A 464 14.79 12.69 6.64
C ILE A 464 15.81 12.53 7.77
N ALA A 465 16.04 11.29 8.21
CA ALA A 465 17.04 10.86 9.18
C ALA A 465 17.46 9.42 8.84
N ASP A 466 18.59 8.94 9.33
CA ASP A 466 19.12 7.62 8.97
C ASP A 466 18.20 6.50 9.51
N GLY A 467 17.72 5.64 8.62
CA GLY A 467 16.76 4.57 8.96
C GLY A 467 15.31 5.04 9.16
N SER A 468 15.01 6.33 8.98
CA SER A 468 13.63 6.84 9.03
C SER A 468 12.80 6.36 7.83
N PRO A 469 11.53 5.94 8.01
CA PRO A 469 10.63 5.58 6.92
C PRO A 469 10.02 6.79 6.20
N PHE A 470 10.35 8.02 6.64
CA PHE A 470 9.82 9.27 6.09
C PHE A 470 10.81 9.96 5.14
N TYR A 471 10.27 10.46 4.03
CA TYR A 471 10.97 11.21 2.99
C TYR A 471 10.20 12.52 2.73
N THR A 472 10.87 13.60 2.33
CA THR A 472 10.15 14.82 1.93
C THR A 472 9.53 14.62 0.55
N LEU A 473 8.38 15.25 0.28
CA LEU A 473 7.76 15.20 -1.04
C LEU A 473 8.66 15.81 -2.14
N ASN A 474 9.44 16.84 -1.78
CA ASN A 474 10.41 17.47 -2.68
C ASN A 474 11.53 16.49 -3.07
N GLU A 475 12.08 15.73 -2.10
CA GLU A 475 13.03 14.66 -2.38
C GLU A 475 12.41 13.58 -3.27
N LEU A 476 11.20 13.10 -2.97
CA LEU A 476 10.54 12.07 -3.78
C LEU A 476 10.28 12.53 -5.22
N ASN A 477 9.88 13.79 -5.42
CA ASN A 477 9.74 14.39 -6.74
C ASN A 477 11.07 14.48 -7.54
N ALA A 478 12.22 14.46 -6.86
CA ALA A 478 13.55 14.53 -7.46
C ALA A 478 14.30 13.18 -7.55
N CYS A 479 13.96 12.20 -6.72
CA CYS A 479 14.67 10.91 -6.61
C CYS A 479 13.91 9.71 -7.19
N VAL A 480 12.58 9.75 -7.22
CA VAL A 480 11.75 8.63 -7.71
C VAL A 480 11.68 8.56 -9.24
N PRO A 481 11.47 9.66 -10.00
CA PRO A 481 11.37 9.56 -11.45
C PRO A 481 12.67 9.05 -12.11
N LEU A 482 12.55 8.08 -13.03
CA LEU A 482 13.70 7.38 -13.61
C LEU A 482 14.66 8.27 -14.42
N ASP A 483 14.17 9.40 -14.92
CA ASP A 483 14.90 10.42 -15.68
C ASP A 483 15.49 11.55 -14.82
N SER A 484 15.24 11.52 -13.50
CA SER A 484 15.71 12.53 -12.54
C SER A 484 16.84 12.02 -11.63
N VAL A 485 17.53 12.97 -11.00
CA VAL A 485 18.58 12.75 -9.99
C VAL A 485 18.42 13.84 -8.93
N SER A 486 18.25 13.44 -7.67
CA SER A 486 18.28 14.37 -6.54
C SER A 486 19.73 14.69 -6.14
N ASP A 487 19.96 15.89 -5.62
CA ASP A 487 21.17 16.25 -4.88
C ASP A 487 20.98 16.13 -3.35
N HIS A 488 19.79 15.67 -2.92
CA HIS A 488 19.31 15.53 -1.54
C HIS A 488 19.28 16.83 -0.72
N SER A 489 19.39 18.00 -1.34
CA SER A 489 19.27 19.31 -0.66
C SER A 489 17.95 19.43 0.11
N GLU A 490 16.87 18.99 -0.52
CA GLU A 490 15.49 19.00 0.01
C GLU A 490 15.15 17.80 0.91
N ALA A 491 16.08 16.86 1.14
CA ALA A 491 15.81 15.65 1.92
C ALA A 491 15.81 15.88 3.44
N ARG A 492 16.62 16.82 3.96
CA ARG A 492 16.76 17.10 5.41
C ARG A 492 16.65 18.59 5.79
N PRO A 493 15.62 19.33 5.33
CA PRO A 493 15.47 20.76 5.61
C PRO A 493 15.37 21.08 7.10
N ALA A 494 15.94 22.22 7.50
CA ALA A 494 16.13 22.65 8.89
C ALA A 494 14.88 22.53 9.78
N ALA A 495 13.72 22.91 9.24
CA ALA A 495 12.45 22.94 9.97
C ALA A 495 11.87 21.55 10.30
N ILE A 496 12.57 20.45 9.99
CA ILE A 496 12.25 19.10 10.49
C ILE A 496 12.96 18.83 11.83
N TRP A 497 14.28 19.07 11.90
CA TRP A 497 15.14 18.64 13.01
C TRP A 497 15.51 19.78 13.99
N ALA A 498 15.42 21.05 13.55
CA ALA A 498 15.56 22.23 14.41
C ALA A 498 14.46 23.26 14.11
N PRO A 499 13.22 23.06 14.58
CA PRO A 499 12.12 24.00 14.37
C PRO A 499 12.44 25.41 14.89
N GLY A 500 12.39 26.40 14.01
CA GLY A 500 12.77 27.80 14.31
C GLY A 500 14.17 28.19 13.82
N LEU A 501 15.03 27.22 13.49
CA LEU A 501 16.29 27.46 12.79
C LEU A 501 16.03 27.82 11.33
N SER A 502 16.67 28.86 10.81
CA SER A 502 16.48 29.35 9.44
C SER A 502 17.72 30.07 8.91
N THR A 503 17.74 30.36 7.60
CA THR A 503 18.82 31.07 6.92
C THR A 503 18.28 32.29 6.17
N LYS A 504 18.98 33.41 6.30
CA LYS A 504 18.75 34.65 5.53
C LYS A 504 20.00 34.97 4.68
N PRO A 505 19.84 35.64 3.52
CA PRO A 505 20.98 36.14 2.77
C PRO A 505 21.87 37.07 3.60
N VAL A 506 23.19 36.97 3.39
CA VAL A 506 24.18 37.87 4.00
C VAL A 506 25.08 38.47 2.94
N SER A 507 25.33 39.78 3.04
CA SER A 507 26.26 40.48 2.16
C SER A 507 27.64 40.58 2.82
N VAL A 508 28.69 40.32 2.06
CA VAL A 508 30.09 40.37 2.50
C VAL A 508 30.94 41.06 1.43
N CYS A 509 32.00 41.76 1.83
CA CYS A 509 32.87 42.43 0.87
C CYS A 509 33.76 41.43 0.11
N GLU A 510 34.04 41.71 -1.17
CA GLU A 510 34.99 40.94 -1.98
C GLU A 510 36.38 40.92 -1.30
N GLY A 511 36.80 39.74 -0.85
CA GLY A 511 38.05 39.49 -0.12
C GLY A 511 37.94 39.35 1.41
N GLU A 512 36.81 39.70 2.02
CA GLU A 512 36.63 39.57 3.48
C GLU A 512 36.21 38.13 3.90
N PRO A 513 36.55 37.67 5.12
CA PRO A 513 36.12 36.39 5.64
C PRO A 513 34.63 36.45 6.08
N LEU A 514 33.88 35.39 5.79
CA LEU A 514 32.52 35.21 6.29
C LEU A 514 32.55 34.47 7.64
N ASP A 515 31.78 34.95 8.62
CA ASP A 515 31.54 34.24 9.88
C ASP A 515 30.72 32.96 9.61
N PRO A 516 31.14 31.76 10.09
CA PRO A 516 30.37 30.53 10.00
C PRO A 516 28.92 30.63 10.48
N LYS A 517 28.64 31.47 11.50
CA LYS A 517 27.29 31.69 12.04
C LYS A 517 26.50 32.80 11.31
N ALA A 518 27.12 33.53 10.38
CA ALA A 518 26.45 34.60 9.64
C ALA A 518 25.28 34.06 8.82
N GLY A 519 24.17 34.79 8.84
CA GLY A 519 22.97 34.45 8.07
C GLY A 519 22.10 33.36 8.71
N ILE A 520 22.57 32.66 9.74
CA ILE A 520 21.75 31.70 10.49
C ILE A 520 20.93 32.45 11.55
N THR A 521 19.64 32.12 11.67
CA THR A 521 18.73 32.67 12.69
C THR A 521 18.07 31.53 13.47
N GLY A 522 17.68 31.79 14.72
CA GLY A 522 17.13 30.75 15.62
C GLY A 522 18.17 29.79 16.20
N LEU A 523 19.46 30.05 16.00
CA LEU A 523 20.55 29.25 16.54
C LEU A 523 20.69 29.46 18.06
N SER A 524 20.74 28.37 18.84
CA SER A 524 20.92 28.44 20.30
C SER A 524 22.38 28.71 20.70
N ASP A 525 22.60 29.23 21.90
CA ASP A 525 23.94 29.59 22.41
C ASP A 525 24.89 28.39 22.49
N ASP A 526 24.34 27.19 22.70
CA ASP A 526 25.04 25.91 22.80
C ASP A 526 25.18 25.16 21.45
N ALA A 527 24.59 25.67 20.37
CA ALA A 527 24.71 25.07 19.04
C ALA A 527 26.07 25.35 18.38
N THR A 528 26.70 24.29 17.88
CA THR A 528 27.96 24.36 17.13
C THR A 528 27.69 24.43 15.63
N VAL A 529 28.54 25.20 14.92
CA VAL A 529 28.46 25.36 13.47
C VAL A 529 29.82 25.07 12.86
N GLU A 530 29.86 24.13 11.91
CA GLU A 530 31.07 23.70 11.19
C GLU A 530 30.89 24.01 9.69
N VAL A 531 31.87 24.66 9.07
CA VAL A 531 31.80 24.98 7.63
C VAL A 531 32.18 23.75 6.80
N VAL A 532 31.23 23.26 6.01
CA VAL A 532 31.41 22.15 5.06
C VAL A 532 31.95 22.65 3.73
N THR A 533 31.34 23.73 3.21
CA THR A 533 31.73 24.39 1.97
C THR A 533 31.76 25.90 2.22
N PRO A 534 32.94 26.55 2.33
CA PRO A 534 33.01 27.99 2.51
C PRO A 534 32.56 28.71 1.24
N ALA A 535 31.90 29.86 1.39
CA ALA A 535 31.59 30.73 0.25
C ALA A 535 32.87 31.31 -0.36
N ASP A 536 32.96 31.34 -1.68
CA ASP A 536 34.02 32.06 -2.40
C ASP A 536 33.81 33.57 -2.31
N THR A 537 34.32 34.19 -1.24
CA THR A 537 34.31 35.66 -1.09
C THR A 537 35.37 36.36 -1.95
N SER A 538 36.22 35.63 -2.69
CA SER A 538 37.31 36.23 -3.49
C SER A 538 36.83 36.89 -4.79
N THR A 539 35.60 36.61 -5.23
CA THR A 539 35.00 37.22 -6.42
C THR A 539 33.54 37.64 -6.17
N ALA A 540 33.20 38.87 -6.56
CA ALA A 540 31.85 39.43 -6.39
C ALA A 540 30.77 38.68 -7.20
N GLY A 541 29.58 38.58 -6.62
CA GLY A 541 28.42 37.86 -7.14
C GLY A 541 27.68 37.10 -6.04
N GLU A 542 26.56 36.46 -6.37
CA GLU A 542 25.89 35.54 -5.46
C GLU A 542 26.68 34.22 -5.32
N LYS A 543 26.78 33.74 -4.10
CA LYS A 543 27.50 32.54 -3.65
C LYS A 543 26.66 31.82 -2.59
N GLU A 544 27.13 30.66 -2.15
CA GLU A 544 26.56 29.94 -1.02
C GLU A 544 27.66 29.49 -0.06
N GLN A 545 27.35 29.47 1.23
CA GLN A 545 28.12 28.75 2.26
C GLN A 545 27.29 27.57 2.75
N GLN A 546 27.87 26.37 2.79
CA GLN A 546 27.23 25.20 3.38
C GLN A 546 27.87 24.89 4.73
N VAL A 547 27.04 24.73 5.76
CA VAL A 547 27.47 24.43 7.13
C VAL A 547 26.71 23.24 7.70
N ASN A 548 27.34 22.50 8.60
CA ASN A 548 26.66 21.60 9.52
C ASN A 548 26.34 22.38 10.80
N VAL A 549 25.11 22.27 11.30
CA VAL A 549 24.70 22.78 12.60
C VAL A 549 24.30 21.61 13.49
N THR A 550 24.93 21.51 14.65
CA THR A 550 24.53 20.59 15.71
C THR A 550 23.81 21.37 16.79
N VAL A 551 22.52 21.13 16.96
CA VAL A 551 21.73 21.65 18.08
C VAL A 551 21.68 20.58 19.17
N PRO A 552 22.09 20.86 20.43
CA PRO A 552 22.09 19.84 21.48
C PRO A 552 20.72 19.23 21.73
N GLY A 553 20.64 17.89 21.67
CA GLY A 553 19.38 17.14 21.78
C GLY A 553 18.68 16.84 20.45
N ALA A 554 19.15 17.40 19.33
CA ALA A 554 18.69 17.09 17.98
C ALA A 554 19.80 16.42 17.15
N GLU A 555 19.48 15.98 15.93
CA GLU A 555 20.48 15.54 14.95
C GLU A 555 21.32 16.72 14.43
N THR A 556 22.51 16.41 13.89
CA THR A 556 23.31 17.40 13.15
C THR A 556 22.78 17.48 11.73
N GLY A 557 22.29 18.64 11.32
CA GLY A 557 21.76 18.87 9.98
C GLY A 557 22.53 19.94 9.20
N LYS A 558 22.38 19.91 7.88
CA LYS A 558 23.08 20.79 6.95
C LYS A 558 22.22 22.01 6.61
N LEU A 559 22.84 23.19 6.57
CA LEU A 559 22.23 24.43 6.07
C LEU A 559 23.01 24.98 4.88
N THR A 560 22.29 25.59 3.94
CA THR A 560 22.84 26.46 2.89
C THR A 560 22.51 27.91 3.24
N VAL A 561 23.52 28.75 3.41
CA VAL A 561 23.39 30.19 3.62
C VAL A 561 23.67 30.91 2.30
N PRO A 562 22.74 31.72 1.76
CA PRO A 562 23.00 32.55 0.59
C PRO A 562 23.94 33.72 0.93
N VAL A 563 24.93 33.98 0.08
CA VAL A 563 26.00 34.95 0.32
C VAL A 563 26.18 35.89 -0.88
N SER A 564 25.81 37.16 -0.73
CA SER A 564 25.97 38.18 -1.76
C SER A 564 27.34 38.87 -1.61
N VAL A 565 28.33 38.47 -2.41
CA VAL A 565 29.68 39.05 -2.35
C VAL A 565 29.69 40.36 -3.15
N VAL A 566 29.91 41.49 -2.47
CA VAL A 566 29.77 42.84 -3.03
C VAL A 566 31.10 43.60 -3.07
N LYS A 567 31.26 44.49 -4.06
CA LYS A 567 32.44 45.37 -4.17
C LYS A 567 32.27 46.59 -3.27
N CYS A 568 32.73 46.48 -2.03
CA CYS A 568 32.67 47.54 -1.03
C CYS A 568 33.60 48.71 -1.40
N SER A 569 33.10 49.95 -1.30
CA SER A 569 33.90 51.17 -1.45
C SER A 569 34.47 51.61 -0.10
N THR A 570 35.77 51.89 -0.04
CA THR A 570 36.49 52.30 1.18
C THR A 570 36.49 53.83 1.38
N GLU A 571 35.32 54.46 1.32
CA GLU A 571 35.19 55.90 1.62
C GLU A 571 35.27 56.18 3.13
N THR A 572 36.50 56.43 3.61
CA THR A 572 36.77 56.87 4.99
C THR A 572 36.38 58.34 5.17
N SER A 573 35.10 58.61 5.39
CA SER A 573 34.56 59.96 5.55
C SER A 573 34.84 60.57 6.92
N THR A 574 35.99 61.23 7.08
CA THR A 574 36.29 62.04 8.28
C THR A 574 35.53 63.38 8.27
N THR A 575 34.32 63.39 8.82
CA THR A 575 33.49 64.60 8.94
C THR A 575 34.02 65.55 10.01
N THR A 576 34.75 66.59 9.61
CA THR A 576 35.15 67.68 10.52
C THR A 576 34.01 68.68 10.68
N VAL A 577 33.34 68.70 11.84
CA VAL A 577 32.25 69.64 12.12
C VAL A 577 32.81 71.02 12.49
N THR A 578 32.52 72.03 11.69
CA THR A 578 32.79 73.45 12.00
C THR A 578 31.46 74.19 12.14
N SER A 579 31.06 74.48 13.38
CA SER A 579 29.78 75.15 13.67
C SER A 579 29.91 76.67 13.61
N THR A 580 29.24 77.30 12.64
CA THR A 580 29.03 78.75 12.60
C THR A 580 27.55 79.06 12.86
N SER A 581 27.24 79.56 14.04
CA SER A 581 25.86 79.91 14.43
C SER A 581 25.41 81.23 13.79
N ILE A 582 24.23 81.23 13.19
CA ILE A 582 23.46 82.44 12.86
C ILE A 582 22.12 82.31 13.58
N VAL A 583 21.75 83.34 14.35
CA VAL A 583 20.50 83.40 15.13
C VAL A 583 19.61 84.49 14.54
N THR A 584 18.35 84.14 14.27
CA THR A 584 17.28 85.10 13.98
C THR A 584 15.99 84.62 14.64
N GLU A 585 15.47 85.37 15.59
CA GLU A 585 14.13 85.15 16.16
C GLU A 585 13.05 85.72 15.23
N ILE A 586 11.92 85.00 15.09
CA ILE A 586 10.58 85.60 14.95
C ILE A 586 9.62 84.70 15.74
N ALA A 587 8.69 85.27 16.49
CA ALA A 587 7.69 84.55 17.28
C ALA A 587 6.27 84.77 16.74
N ASP A 588 5.42 83.73 16.81
CA ASP A 588 4.05 83.80 17.34
C ASP A 588 3.43 82.38 17.45
N PRO A 589 2.40 82.16 18.31
CA PRO A 589 1.96 80.81 18.70
C PRO A 589 0.73 80.27 17.94
N VAL A 590 0.72 78.96 17.68
CA VAL A 590 -0.46 78.17 17.28
C VAL A 590 -0.47 76.86 18.09
N THR A 591 -1.65 76.32 18.41
CA THR A 591 -1.81 75.28 19.47
C THR A 591 -2.62 74.07 19.00
N VAL A 592 -2.25 72.86 19.47
CA VAL A 592 -2.96 71.56 19.30
C VAL A 592 -2.93 71.05 17.84
N THR A 593 -2.60 69.79 17.51
CA THR A 593 -2.94 68.52 18.19
C THR A 593 -1.85 67.47 18.00
N GLU A 594 -1.51 66.71 19.06
CA GLU A 594 -0.71 65.48 18.96
C GLU A 594 -1.58 64.25 19.22
N THR A 595 -1.31 63.16 18.50
CA THR A 595 -1.73 61.79 18.83
C THR A 595 -0.47 60.93 18.70
N PRO A 596 -0.02 60.25 19.77
CA PRO A 596 1.31 59.64 19.78
C PRO A 596 1.33 58.22 19.20
N GLU A 597 2.23 57.96 18.25
CA GLU A 597 2.75 56.62 17.97
C GLU A 597 4.21 56.53 18.45
N PRO A 598 4.58 55.55 19.30
CA PRO A 598 5.91 55.48 19.91
C PRO A 598 6.93 54.79 18.99
N VAL A 599 7.65 55.57 18.17
CA VAL A 599 8.89 55.10 17.53
C VAL A 599 9.93 54.82 18.62
N THR A 600 10.29 53.54 18.79
CA THR A 600 11.27 53.11 19.80
C THR A 600 12.57 52.72 19.11
N SER A 601 13.55 53.62 19.08
CA SER A 601 14.91 53.33 18.62
C SER A 601 15.80 52.91 19.79
N VAL A 602 16.52 51.81 19.62
CA VAL A 602 17.53 51.33 20.57
C VAL A 602 18.89 51.91 20.20
N THR A 603 19.68 52.34 21.19
CA THR A 603 21.09 52.67 21.03
C THR A 603 21.90 51.88 22.06
N THR A 604 22.94 51.19 21.60
CA THR A 604 23.78 50.31 22.41
C THR A 604 25.21 50.86 22.41
N GLU A 605 25.76 51.16 23.58
CA GLU A 605 27.19 51.53 23.72
C GLU A 605 27.85 50.78 24.88
N VAL A 606 29.01 50.19 24.56
CA VAL A 606 30.00 49.47 25.39
C VAL A 606 31.31 49.61 24.56
N PRO A 607 32.50 49.97 25.09
CA PRO A 607 33.06 49.51 26.37
C PRO A 607 33.82 50.54 27.26
N ASP A 608 33.98 50.17 28.55
CA ASP A 608 35.18 50.17 29.43
C ASP A 608 36.31 51.24 29.36
N PRO A 609 37.13 51.39 30.44
CA PRO A 609 36.85 51.20 31.88
C PRO A 609 37.40 52.35 32.77
N VAL A 610 36.76 52.62 33.92
CA VAL A 610 37.33 53.49 34.98
C VAL A 610 37.11 52.89 36.38
N THR A 611 38.17 52.84 37.18
CA THR A 611 38.14 52.36 38.58
C THR A 611 37.61 53.44 39.53
N GLY A 612 36.66 53.08 40.40
CA GLY A 612 36.18 53.93 41.48
C GLY A 612 35.40 53.14 42.55
N THR A 613 35.77 53.28 43.83
CA THR A 613 35.18 52.53 44.94
C THR A 613 34.07 53.32 45.64
N VAL A 614 32.90 52.71 45.85
CA VAL A 614 31.80 53.29 46.66
C VAL A 614 31.25 52.25 47.64
N THR A 615 30.96 52.69 48.87
CA THR A 615 30.47 51.85 49.99
C THR A 615 28.96 51.98 50.15
N THR A 616 28.26 50.96 50.68
CA THR A 616 26.78 50.88 50.72
C THR A 616 26.21 50.42 52.08
N THR A 617 24.86 50.44 52.19
CA THR A 617 23.98 50.06 53.33
C THR A 617 23.97 50.95 54.59
N PRO A 618 22.84 51.01 55.36
CA PRO A 618 21.46 50.52 55.10
C PRO A 618 20.29 51.52 55.36
N SER A 619 19.07 51.10 54.92
CA SER A 619 17.68 51.23 55.43
C SER A 619 17.30 52.16 56.63
N PRO A 620 16.00 52.55 56.85
CA PRO A 620 14.70 51.91 56.49
C PRO A 620 13.80 52.83 55.61
N VAL A 621 12.45 52.83 55.51
CA VAL A 621 11.23 52.32 56.24
C VAL A 621 10.10 52.11 55.17
N THR A 622 8.84 51.65 55.36
CA THR A 622 7.91 51.43 56.50
C THR A 622 6.94 50.23 56.23
N THR A 623 5.85 50.04 56.98
CA THR A 623 4.82 48.98 56.75
C THR A 623 3.44 49.40 57.32
N THR A 624 2.32 48.86 56.81
CA THR A 624 1.00 48.84 57.50
C THR A 624 0.32 47.48 57.33
N VAL A 625 -0.31 46.95 58.38
CA VAL A 625 -1.05 45.67 58.43
C VAL A 625 -2.29 45.84 59.32
N THR A 626 -3.37 45.11 59.02
CA THR A 626 -4.56 44.98 59.90
C THR A 626 -4.90 43.49 60.08
N THR A 627 -5.37 43.08 61.25
CA THR A 627 -5.65 41.65 61.56
C THR A 627 -6.73 41.50 62.65
N THR A 628 -7.55 40.46 62.55
CA THR A 628 -8.49 39.99 63.60
C THR A 628 -8.59 38.45 63.57
N ARG A 629 -9.01 37.83 64.68
CA ARG A 629 -8.90 36.37 64.93
C ARG A 629 -10.25 35.61 64.92
N GLU A 630 -10.13 34.27 64.96
CA GLU A 630 -11.14 33.21 64.78
C GLU A 630 -12.30 33.19 65.81
N PRO A 631 -13.34 32.35 65.54
CA PRO A 631 -13.36 31.03 66.21
C PRO A 631 -13.61 29.82 65.29
N VAL A 632 -13.36 28.62 65.84
CA VAL A 632 -13.41 27.26 65.23
C VAL A 632 -14.82 26.64 65.46
N THR A 633 -15.45 25.78 64.63
CA THR A 633 -15.13 24.35 64.28
C THR A 633 -16.15 23.79 63.24
N VAL A 634 -15.74 22.86 62.34
CA VAL A 634 -16.49 21.85 61.49
C VAL A 634 -17.94 22.13 60.95
N THR A 635 -18.44 21.67 59.78
CA THR A 635 -18.04 20.62 58.80
C THR A 635 -18.65 20.92 57.41
N VAL A 636 -17.97 20.59 56.30
CA VAL A 636 -18.55 20.00 55.06
C VAL A 636 -17.46 19.14 54.36
N GLN A 637 -17.89 18.10 53.66
CA GLN A 637 -17.11 17.06 52.97
C GLN A 637 -16.57 17.51 51.58
N PRO A 638 -15.32 17.18 51.20
CA PRO A 638 -14.79 17.41 49.85
C PRO A 638 -15.08 16.25 48.88
N SER A 639 -15.31 16.58 47.61
CA SER A 639 -15.36 15.61 46.50
C SER A 639 -13.96 15.42 45.89
N PRO A 640 -13.51 14.19 45.60
CA PRO A 640 -12.18 13.96 45.02
C PRO A 640 -12.17 14.03 43.49
N THR A 641 -11.33 14.89 42.93
CA THR A 641 -10.83 14.79 41.55
C THR A 641 -9.31 14.65 41.63
N THR A 642 -8.80 13.42 41.47
CA THR A 642 -7.38 13.13 41.66
C THR A 642 -6.64 13.14 40.32
N VAL A 643 -5.70 14.06 40.16
CA VAL A 643 -4.70 14.02 39.08
C VAL A 643 -3.70 12.92 39.39
N THR A 644 -3.35 12.09 38.40
CA THR A 644 -2.28 11.09 38.54
C THR A 644 -1.05 11.57 37.75
N GLU A 645 0.00 11.90 38.47
CA GLU A 645 1.34 12.19 37.95
C GLU A 645 2.20 10.93 38.10
N THR A 646 2.88 10.50 37.04
CA THR A 646 3.71 9.28 37.05
C THR A 646 5.17 9.65 36.94
N GLN A 647 5.94 9.43 38.02
CA GLN A 647 7.39 9.51 38.01
C GLN A 647 8.00 8.11 37.87
N THR A 648 9.00 7.96 37.00
CA THR A 648 9.70 6.69 36.75
C THR A 648 10.93 6.56 37.64
N LEU A 649 11.03 5.47 38.41
CA LEU A 649 12.23 5.12 39.19
C LEU A 649 12.75 3.73 38.77
N THR A 650 14.07 3.63 38.59
CA THR A 650 14.74 2.42 38.08
C THR A 650 15.03 1.40 39.20
N PRO A 651 14.74 0.10 39.01
CA PRO A 651 15.07 -0.94 39.98
C PRO A 651 16.55 -1.38 39.87
N PRO A 652 17.22 -1.76 40.98
CA PRO A 652 18.60 -2.23 40.98
C PRO A 652 18.73 -3.72 40.61
N THR A 653 19.83 -4.08 39.95
CA THR A 653 20.17 -5.47 39.59
C THR A 653 20.64 -6.29 40.79
N VAL A 654 20.16 -7.54 40.92
CA VAL A 654 20.71 -8.55 41.85
C VAL A 654 20.82 -9.89 41.12
N THR A 655 21.91 -10.62 41.35
CA THR A 655 22.23 -11.89 40.69
C THR A 655 22.20 -13.06 41.68
N GLY A 656 21.59 -14.19 41.32
CA GLY A 656 21.52 -15.39 42.16
C GLY A 656 21.13 -16.66 41.39
N THR A 657 21.58 -17.82 41.86
CA THR A 657 21.44 -19.15 41.21
C THR A 657 20.78 -20.11 42.23
N PRO A 658 19.98 -21.12 41.83
CA PRO A 658 18.82 -21.53 42.64
C PRO A 658 19.09 -22.61 43.72
N ALA A 659 18.15 -22.70 44.67
CA ALA A 659 17.99 -23.78 45.63
C ALA A 659 16.51 -24.20 45.73
N THR A 660 16.22 -25.40 46.24
CA THR A 660 14.96 -26.12 45.98
C THR A 660 14.04 -26.33 47.19
N VAL A 661 12.77 -25.93 47.04
CA VAL A 661 11.55 -26.66 47.52
C VAL A 661 11.32 -26.65 49.07
N PRO A 662 10.07 -26.67 49.61
CA PRO A 662 8.89 -25.85 49.30
C PRO A 662 8.23 -25.22 50.56
N THR A 663 7.59 -24.04 50.47
CA THR A 663 6.62 -23.63 51.50
C THR A 663 5.51 -22.73 50.95
N THR A 664 4.28 -22.98 51.40
CA THR A 664 3.07 -22.28 50.96
C THR A 664 2.94 -20.90 51.59
N VAL A 665 2.71 -19.87 50.77
CA VAL A 665 2.20 -18.56 51.20
C VAL A 665 0.98 -18.22 50.34
N THR A 666 -0.07 -17.69 50.96
CA THR A 666 -1.31 -17.34 50.28
C THR A 666 -1.25 -15.88 49.80
N GLU A 667 -1.15 -15.67 48.49
CA GLU A 667 -1.37 -14.36 47.87
C GLU A 667 -2.75 -14.31 47.19
N THR A 668 -3.45 -13.18 47.33
CA THR A 668 -4.75 -12.95 46.69
C THR A 668 -4.55 -12.25 45.35
N THR A 669 -4.27 -13.03 44.30
CA THR A 669 -4.06 -12.50 42.95
C THR A 669 -5.40 -12.39 42.22
N THR A 670 -5.86 -11.16 41.96
CA THR A 670 -7.03 -10.91 41.09
C THR A 670 -6.64 -11.14 39.63
N VAL A 671 -6.89 -12.34 39.12
CA VAL A 671 -6.67 -12.71 37.72
C VAL A 671 -7.98 -12.61 36.94
N LEU A 672 -8.00 -11.77 35.90
CA LEU A 672 -9.09 -11.68 34.91
C LEU A 672 -8.86 -12.73 33.81
N THR A 673 -9.28 -13.97 34.06
CA THR A 673 -9.35 -15.04 33.06
C THR A 673 -10.79 -15.28 32.62
N THR A 674 -11.14 -14.80 31.43
CA THR A 674 -12.44 -15.08 30.81
C THR A 674 -12.43 -16.50 30.21
N THR A 675 -13.06 -17.46 30.87
CA THR A 675 -13.19 -18.83 30.37
C THR A 675 -14.66 -19.19 30.16
N THR A 676 -15.09 -19.19 28.90
CA THR A 676 -16.50 -19.43 28.52
C THR A 676 -16.82 -20.92 28.58
N VAL A 677 -17.62 -21.34 29.58
CA VAL A 677 -18.10 -22.72 29.72
C VAL A 677 -19.53 -22.84 29.18
N ARG A 678 -19.75 -23.83 28.32
CA ARG A 678 -21.02 -24.16 27.65
C ARG A 678 -22.07 -24.70 28.65
N PRO A 679 -23.27 -24.13 28.75
CA PRO A 679 -24.39 -24.73 29.48
C PRO A 679 -25.14 -25.77 28.64
N GLU A 680 -25.72 -26.77 29.30
CA GLU A 680 -26.67 -27.72 28.70
C GLU A 680 -28.12 -27.34 29.03
N PRO A 681 -29.11 -27.68 28.18
CA PRO A 681 -30.50 -27.28 28.39
C PRO A 681 -31.14 -28.05 29.55
N THR A 682 -31.65 -27.33 30.55
CA THR A 682 -32.50 -27.89 31.62
C THR A 682 -33.91 -27.31 31.50
N THR A 683 -34.91 -28.17 31.31
CA THR A 683 -36.30 -27.76 31.12
C THR A 683 -36.95 -27.31 32.42
N VAL A 684 -37.58 -26.12 32.42
CA VAL A 684 -38.42 -25.64 33.53
C VAL A 684 -39.81 -25.30 33.01
N THR A 685 -40.86 -25.87 33.62
CA THR A 685 -42.26 -25.64 33.26
C THR A 685 -42.89 -24.63 34.21
N ALA A 686 -43.60 -23.64 33.69
CA ALA A 686 -44.42 -22.71 34.46
C ALA A 686 -45.82 -22.57 33.85
N THR A 687 -46.84 -22.47 34.70
CA THR A 687 -48.26 -22.34 34.33
C THR A 687 -48.74 -20.93 34.71
N PRO A 688 -49.53 -20.23 33.88
CA PRO A 688 -49.66 -18.77 33.99
C PRO A 688 -50.59 -18.31 35.11
N ALA A 689 -50.28 -17.12 35.65
CA ALA A 689 -51.19 -16.28 36.44
C ALA A 689 -51.36 -14.93 35.73
N SER A 690 -52.58 -14.37 35.75
CA SER A 690 -52.94 -13.19 34.96
C SER A 690 -52.54 -11.87 35.63
N ALA A 691 -51.90 -10.98 34.87
CA ALA A 691 -51.80 -9.55 35.16
C ALA A 691 -51.74 -8.76 33.84
N THR A 692 -52.66 -7.83 33.63
CA THR A 692 -52.70 -6.97 32.45
C THR A 692 -51.82 -5.73 32.61
N GLY A 693 -50.82 -5.56 31.73
CA GLY A 693 -50.02 -4.34 31.65
C GLY A 693 -49.40 -4.20 30.26
N THR A 694 -49.69 -3.11 29.55
CA THR A 694 -49.17 -2.86 28.21
C THR A 694 -47.76 -2.26 28.31
N VAL A 695 -46.76 -2.98 27.81
CA VAL A 695 -45.39 -2.48 27.66
C VAL A 695 -44.99 -2.56 26.20
N THR A 696 -44.70 -1.42 25.59
CA THR A 696 -44.18 -1.35 24.22
C THR A 696 -42.69 -1.67 24.24
N VAL A 697 -42.31 -2.85 23.75
CA VAL A 697 -40.91 -3.22 23.50
C VAL A 697 -40.68 -3.16 22.00
N THR A 698 -39.78 -2.27 21.56
CA THR A 698 -39.26 -2.24 20.19
C THR A 698 -38.00 -3.09 20.14
N GLU A 699 -38.17 -4.39 19.86
CA GLU A 699 -37.06 -5.34 19.76
C GLU A 699 -36.59 -5.46 18.30
N THR A 700 -35.41 -4.90 18.00
CA THR A 700 -34.76 -5.03 16.69
C THR A 700 -33.96 -6.34 16.65
N VAL A 701 -34.64 -7.45 16.35
CA VAL A 701 -34.01 -8.77 16.23
C VAL A 701 -33.53 -9.01 14.79
N ALA A 702 -32.22 -9.17 14.61
CA ALA A 702 -31.64 -9.62 13.34
C ALA A 702 -31.99 -11.11 13.08
N PRO A 703 -32.31 -11.52 11.83
CA PRO A 703 -32.82 -12.85 11.54
C PRO A 703 -31.72 -13.94 11.56
N GLY A 704 -31.67 -14.71 12.65
CA GLY A 704 -30.93 -15.98 12.71
C GLY A 704 -31.69 -17.13 12.03
N THR A 705 -30.98 -17.97 11.28
CA THR A 705 -31.54 -19.11 10.54
C THR A 705 -32.15 -20.18 11.46
N THR A 706 -33.43 -20.50 11.27
CA THR A 706 -34.10 -21.62 11.96
C THR A 706 -34.45 -22.72 10.94
N THR A 707 -33.78 -23.86 11.03
CA THR A 707 -34.13 -25.06 10.24
C THR A 707 -35.30 -25.79 10.90
N VAL A 708 -36.46 -25.81 10.25
CA VAL A 708 -37.62 -26.60 10.68
C VAL A 708 -37.79 -27.79 9.74
N THR A 709 -37.59 -29.00 10.24
CA THR A 709 -37.90 -30.24 9.53
C THR A 709 -39.37 -30.62 9.77
N ALA A 710 -40.18 -30.64 8.72
CA ALA A 710 -41.56 -31.13 8.78
C ALA A 710 -42.01 -31.70 7.43
N GLU A 711 -42.09 -33.03 7.32
CA GLU A 711 -43.04 -33.66 6.40
C GLU A 711 -44.45 -33.59 7.00
N PRO A 712 -45.47 -33.31 6.18
CA PRO A 712 -46.55 -34.29 6.10
C PRO A 712 -47.02 -34.59 4.66
N THR A 713 -47.71 -35.72 4.52
CA THR A 713 -48.10 -36.35 3.25
C THR A 713 -49.40 -35.79 2.63
N ALA A 714 -49.59 -36.07 1.34
CA ALA A 714 -50.87 -36.31 0.63
C ALA A 714 -51.52 -35.20 -0.26
N THR A 715 -51.32 -35.37 -1.57
CA THR A 715 -52.39 -35.71 -2.56
C THR A 715 -53.59 -34.74 -2.80
N ALA A 716 -53.37 -33.82 -3.75
CA ALA A 716 -54.14 -33.65 -5.00
C ALA A 716 -55.50 -32.88 -5.10
N THR A 717 -55.71 -32.42 -6.35
CA THR A 717 -56.97 -32.04 -7.06
C THR A 717 -57.46 -30.58 -7.02
N THR A 718 -58.21 -30.21 -8.06
CA THR A 718 -58.50 -28.83 -8.55
C THR A 718 -59.98 -28.47 -8.52
N THR A 719 -60.33 -27.18 -8.28
CA THR A 719 -61.36 -26.47 -9.08
C THR A 719 -61.37 -24.93 -8.93
N GLU A 720 -61.74 -24.28 -10.05
CA GLU A 720 -62.23 -22.92 -10.37
C GLU A 720 -62.34 -21.75 -9.35
N SER A 721 -61.77 -20.59 -9.75
CA SER A 721 -62.42 -19.29 -10.07
C SER A 721 -63.49 -18.67 -9.15
N PRO A 722 -63.50 -17.32 -8.95
CA PRO A 722 -63.75 -16.39 -10.07
C PRO A 722 -62.83 -15.15 -10.16
N ARG A 723 -63.02 -14.41 -11.26
CA ARG A 723 -62.21 -13.27 -11.76
C ARG A 723 -62.83 -11.91 -11.45
N PRO A 724 -62.02 -10.84 -11.25
CA PRO A 724 -62.34 -9.50 -11.74
C PRO A 724 -61.44 -9.08 -12.92
N THR A 725 -61.93 -8.20 -13.80
CA THR A 725 -61.24 -7.78 -15.02
C THR A 725 -60.28 -6.61 -14.79
N ASP A 726 -59.20 -6.53 -15.58
CA ASP A 726 -59.07 -5.53 -16.65
C ASP A 726 -57.90 -5.90 -17.60
N SER A 727 -57.52 -5.02 -18.53
CA SER A 727 -56.88 -5.40 -19.80
C SER A 727 -55.59 -4.65 -20.15
N VAL A 728 -54.61 -5.37 -20.73
CA VAL A 728 -53.40 -4.80 -21.36
C VAL A 728 -53.07 -5.58 -22.65
N PRO A 729 -52.83 -4.90 -23.80
CA PRO A 729 -52.51 -5.56 -25.06
C PRO A 729 -50.99 -5.57 -25.36
N ALA A 730 -50.35 -6.75 -25.30
CA ALA A 730 -48.90 -6.89 -25.62
C ALA A 730 -48.57 -8.02 -26.62
N VAL A 731 -49.31 -9.13 -26.61
CA VAL A 731 -48.90 -10.39 -27.28
C VAL A 731 -49.00 -10.33 -28.82
N THR A 732 -49.90 -9.51 -29.37
CA THR A 732 -50.18 -9.47 -30.83
C THR A 732 -49.04 -8.86 -31.65
N GLY A 733 -48.24 -7.94 -31.07
CA GLY A 733 -47.16 -7.25 -31.79
C GLY A 733 -45.96 -8.16 -32.10
N ILE A 734 -45.54 -8.97 -31.13
CA ILE A 734 -44.36 -9.84 -31.23
C ILE A 734 -44.50 -10.84 -32.40
N VAL A 735 -45.70 -11.40 -32.59
CA VAL A 735 -46.00 -12.36 -33.67
C VAL A 735 -45.94 -11.70 -35.06
N ALA A 736 -46.25 -10.41 -35.17
CA ALA A 736 -46.08 -9.67 -36.42
C ALA A 736 -44.60 -9.37 -36.73
N ILE A 737 -43.83 -8.96 -35.72
CA ILE A 737 -42.40 -8.64 -35.83
C ILE A 737 -41.60 -9.87 -36.30
N LEU A 738 -41.82 -11.03 -35.68
CA LEU A 738 -41.14 -12.29 -36.05
C LEU A 738 -41.42 -12.71 -37.50
N ARG A 739 -42.63 -12.44 -38.03
CA ARG A 739 -42.96 -12.72 -39.44
C ARG A 739 -42.22 -11.79 -40.40
N SER A 740 -42.06 -10.52 -40.06
CA SER A 740 -41.30 -9.55 -40.86
C SER A 740 -39.80 -9.91 -40.93
N ILE A 741 -39.20 -10.31 -39.80
CA ILE A 741 -37.79 -10.75 -39.74
C ILE A 741 -37.57 -11.98 -40.63
N LEU A 742 -38.46 -12.99 -40.53
CA LEU A 742 -38.37 -14.20 -41.35
C LEU A 742 -38.48 -13.89 -42.86
N ALA A 743 -39.37 -12.99 -43.25
CA ALA A 743 -39.56 -12.58 -44.65
C ALA A 743 -38.33 -11.87 -45.26
N VAL A 744 -37.58 -11.10 -44.46
CA VAL A 744 -36.31 -10.49 -44.90
C VAL A 744 -35.24 -11.56 -45.11
N LEU A 745 -35.10 -12.50 -44.17
CA LEU A 745 -34.12 -13.59 -44.25
C LEU A 745 -34.37 -14.50 -45.46
N THR A 746 -35.62 -14.80 -45.81
CA THR A 746 -35.96 -15.64 -46.97
C THR A 746 -35.67 -15.01 -48.34
N ASN A 747 -35.39 -13.70 -48.42
CA ASN A 747 -35.06 -13.02 -49.69
C ASN A 747 -33.54 -12.91 -49.94
N LEU A 748 -32.69 -13.32 -49.00
CA LEU A 748 -31.23 -13.34 -49.18
C LEU A 748 -30.79 -14.62 -49.90
N ASN A 749 -30.78 -14.55 -51.23
CA ASN A 749 -30.52 -15.68 -52.13
C ASN A 749 -29.04 -16.11 -52.13
N LEU A 750 -28.64 -16.90 -51.12
CA LEU A 750 -27.29 -17.44 -50.96
C LEU A 750 -27.11 -18.80 -51.69
N PRO A 751 -26.08 -18.97 -52.54
CA PRO A 751 -25.86 -20.21 -53.27
C PRO A 751 -25.34 -21.33 -52.35
N THR A 752 -25.94 -22.51 -52.45
CA THR A 752 -25.56 -23.70 -51.67
C THR A 752 -24.80 -24.72 -52.51
N THR A 753 -23.50 -24.90 -52.23
CA THR A 753 -22.70 -26.03 -52.71
C THR A 753 -21.78 -26.56 -51.61
N LEU A 754 -21.87 -27.86 -51.32
CA LEU A 754 -20.92 -28.60 -50.48
C LEU A 754 -19.98 -29.41 -51.37
N GLY A 755 -18.69 -29.43 -51.02
CA GLY A 755 -17.66 -30.26 -51.65
C GLY A 755 -16.48 -30.42 -50.70
N GLY A 756 -16.10 -31.66 -50.37
CA GLY A 756 -15.16 -31.98 -49.29
C GLY A 756 -13.69 -32.15 -49.72
N LEU A 757 -12.92 -32.81 -48.84
CA LEU A 757 -11.45 -33.05 -48.90
C LEU A 757 -10.61 -31.78 -48.60
N SER A 758 -9.39 -31.86 -48.04
CA SER A 758 -8.75 -32.88 -47.19
C SER A 758 -7.50 -32.25 -46.50
N SER A 759 -6.73 -33.03 -45.74
CA SER A 759 -5.51 -32.64 -45.03
C SER A 759 -4.46 -31.85 -45.85
N GLY A 760 -3.90 -30.78 -45.28
CA GLY A 760 -2.78 -30.02 -45.84
C GLY A 760 -2.18 -29.04 -44.82
N ASN A 761 -0.89 -28.68 -44.98
CA ASN A 761 -0.12 -27.92 -43.98
C ASN A 761 0.18 -26.47 -44.41
N ASN A 762 0.24 -25.57 -43.42
CA ASN A 762 0.88 -24.25 -43.40
C ASN A 762 0.41 -23.05 -44.28
N THR A 763 0.49 -21.88 -43.62
CA THR A 763 0.67 -20.51 -44.17
C THR A 763 -0.33 -19.94 -45.19
N GLY A 764 -1.19 -19.03 -44.74
CA GLY A 764 -1.93 -18.09 -45.59
C GLY A 764 -2.74 -17.07 -44.78
N HIS A 765 -2.64 -15.77 -45.11
CA HIS A 765 -3.42 -14.72 -44.45
C HIS A 765 -4.90 -14.78 -44.87
N LEU A 766 -5.82 -14.81 -43.89
CA LEU A 766 -7.26 -14.78 -44.17
C LEU A 766 -7.76 -13.33 -44.28
N PHE A 767 -7.99 -12.85 -45.49
CA PHE A 767 -8.71 -11.60 -45.73
C PHE A 767 -10.20 -11.79 -45.43
N LEU A 768 -10.75 -10.99 -44.50
CA LEU A 768 -12.20 -10.85 -44.35
C LEU A 768 -12.76 -9.99 -45.52
N PRO A 769 -13.87 -10.40 -46.16
CA PRO A 769 -14.48 -9.64 -47.24
C PRO A 769 -15.15 -8.36 -46.73
N LYS A 770 -15.03 -7.26 -47.48
CA LYS A 770 -15.69 -5.99 -47.17
C LYS A 770 -17.21 -6.12 -47.30
N PHE A 771 -17.95 -5.81 -46.23
CA PHE A 771 -19.40 -5.61 -46.33
C PHE A 771 -19.72 -4.28 -47.02
N ASN A 772 -20.75 -4.26 -47.87
CA ASN A 772 -21.25 -3.03 -48.49
C ASN A 772 -22.00 -2.16 -47.46
N GLY A 773 -21.62 -0.89 -47.34
CA GLY A 773 -22.06 0.00 -46.26
C GLY A 773 -23.57 0.18 -46.09
N GLY A 774 -24.36 0.03 -47.15
CA GLY A 774 -25.82 0.18 -47.09
C GLY A 774 -26.52 -0.80 -46.14
N ALA A 775 -25.95 -2.00 -45.90
CA ALA A 775 -26.50 -2.95 -44.94
C ALA A 775 -26.20 -2.55 -43.48
N LEU A 776 -25.03 -1.92 -43.25
CA LEU A 776 -24.63 -1.45 -41.93
C LEU A 776 -25.39 -0.19 -41.53
N GLU A 777 -25.60 0.75 -42.46
CA GLU A 777 -26.44 1.93 -42.25
C GLU A 777 -27.90 1.55 -41.91
N ALA A 778 -28.48 0.57 -42.60
CA ALA A 778 -29.83 0.09 -42.29
C ALA A 778 -29.93 -0.51 -40.87
N LEU A 779 -28.92 -1.27 -40.44
CA LEU A 779 -28.85 -1.82 -39.09
C LEU A 779 -28.68 -0.72 -38.03
N LEU A 780 -27.79 0.25 -38.27
CA LEU A 780 -27.55 1.38 -37.37
C LEU A 780 -28.77 2.32 -37.28
N ALA A 781 -29.53 2.51 -38.36
CA ALA A 781 -30.78 3.26 -38.36
C ALA A 781 -31.86 2.57 -37.49
N ALA A 782 -31.99 1.24 -37.60
CA ALA A 782 -32.90 0.47 -36.76
C ALA A 782 -32.53 0.56 -35.26
N ILE A 783 -31.24 0.46 -34.93
CA ILE A 783 -30.74 0.58 -33.55
C ILE A 783 -30.97 2.00 -32.99
N ARG A 784 -30.73 3.06 -33.79
CA ARG A 784 -31.02 4.45 -33.37
C ARG A 784 -32.51 4.70 -33.16
N SER A 785 -33.38 4.06 -33.96
CA SER A 785 -34.84 4.12 -33.77
C SER A 785 -35.34 3.41 -32.51
N TRP A 786 -34.53 2.52 -31.91
CA TRP A 786 -34.88 1.77 -30.70
C TRP A 786 -34.50 2.49 -29.40
N ARG A 787 -33.57 3.46 -29.44
CA ARG A 787 -33.08 4.20 -28.26
C ARG A 787 -34.00 5.34 -27.80
N ASN A 788 -35.10 5.62 -28.51
CA ASN A 788 -36.04 6.73 -28.27
C ASN A 788 -37.50 6.25 -28.08
N LEU A 789 -37.70 5.06 -27.50
CA LEU A 789 -39.02 4.46 -27.21
C LEU A 789 -39.04 3.86 -25.80
#